data_AF-A0A6A5JZY2-F1
#
_entry.id   AF-A0A6A5JZY2-F1
#
_cell.length_a   1.000
_cell.length_b   1.000
_cell.length_c   1.000
_cell.angle_alpha   90.00
_cell.angle_beta   90.00
_cell.angle_gamma   90.00
#
_symmetry.space_group_name_H-M   'P 1'
#
loop_
_entity.id
_entity.type
_entity.pdbx_description
1 polymer ?
#
loop_
_entity_poly.entity_id
_entity_poly.type
_entity_poly.pdbx_seq_one_letter_code
_entity_poly.pdbx_strand_id
1 'polypeptide(L)'
;MEHPSPERNPNAPLRLLSLDGGGVRGLSSLLVLDDLMQNIALEEKRLGRRDINDHEPLKPCDYFDLIGGTSTGGIIAIMLSRLRLDCKQCIGVYSKLAEQIFKHDKSFKAFGMKVPTGASRFSGAVLATAIKEALKELGFDPDELMWDEALFEEVEEANDLHRYSIWSDAPPQHMVTESPVASLKNSQGSLPSGPPNNARRPSSTLYGDSPFSPKAPSRSATWKLHHRESVHRKANAKGCRGFVLTSLKNALGLPRILSTYDPNDRTTRIWEALRATSAAPTFFEEMKFGTPQVTYLDGGVGFNNPCAEVDYAAKALWEGRSIGLIVSVGTGLQSIPSVKKMASWLPFGLGTDISIASALTSMATSTARVDNEMKRMYSNSDTKYYRFDVDRGLADVSLEQWMKEDEMASLTEQYMSDIQQMTNAKDFGERMAKLSALPPKFEISATHFRLGMSGRGLIDQSFQLVQVDFKTGMPLGVVSHLEDLPRMSQFRTSSPSGEGGLAVDDTGRLKKIYPVAEDLDHDGRREEAAVYQCIKADNICLRTIKTGIPQGRYKVQFIVSFHNSSHTPPRDVIFSVGKPFDASTFTTRYVDVKIAQDVGSVLLHPDAVRVRVGRRRYEEYKGKGWLEIEGDIGVSVGLDGALGFCVNKRFEEGVFVDGWSFGGVRLQPMFGAGDAVGTG
;
A
#
# COMPACT_ATOMS: atom_id res chain seq x y z
N MET A 1 -11.45 0.81 16.99
CA MET A 1 -11.62 1.26 15.59
C MET A 1 -11.80 2.77 15.63
N GLU A 2 -11.22 3.50 14.65
CA GLU A 2 -10.92 4.97 14.64
C GLU A 2 -9.48 5.31 15.08
N HIS A 3 -8.65 6.11 14.38
CA HIS A 3 -8.61 6.65 13.01
C HIS A 3 -7.10 6.76 12.65
N PRO A 4 -6.64 6.37 11.46
CA PRO A 4 -5.28 6.68 10.99
C PRO A 4 -5.13 8.21 10.84
N SER A 5 -3.89 8.71 10.96
CA SER A 5 -3.52 10.11 10.66
C SER A 5 -4.34 10.67 9.48
N PRO A 6 -4.95 11.86 9.59
CA PRO A 6 -6.07 12.34 8.75
C PRO A 6 -5.83 12.44 7.24
N GLU A 7 -4.68 12.02 6.74
CA GLU A 7 -4.27 12.18 5.34
C GLU A 7 -3.92 10.86 4.62
N ARG A 8 -3.63 9.75 5.33
CA ARG A 8 -3.14 8.51 4.71
C ARG A 8 -4.19 7.41 4.69
N ASN A 9 -4.60 6.98 3.49
CA ASN A 9 -5.56 5.90 3.30
C ASN A 9 -4.99 4.55 3.78
N PRO A 10 -5.57 3.91 4.81
CA PRO A 10 -5.07 2.64 5.35
C PRO A 10 -5.22 1.47 4.38
N ASN A 11 -6.15 1.59 3.42
CA ASN A 11 -6.41 0.62 2.37
C ASN A 11 -5.70 0.97 1.06
N ALA A 12 -4.87 2.03 1.03
CA ALA A 12 -4.13 2.39 -0.17
C ALA A 12 -3.23 1.22 -0.61
N PRO A 13 -2.94 1.09 -1.90
CA PRO A 13 -1.89 0.21 -2.37
C PRO A 13 -0.53 0.51 -1.72
N LEU A 14 0.28 -0.53 -1.50
CA LEU A 14 1.59 -0.41 -0.86
C LEU A 14 2.59 0.32 -1.76
N ARG A 15 3.46 1.12 -1.13
CA ARG A 15 4.56 1.84 -1.79
C ARG A 15 5.88 1.34 -1.25
N LEU A 16 6.71 0.77 -2.12
CA LEU A 16 7.94 0.08 -1.74
C LEU A 16 9.17 0.81 -2.28
N LEU A 17 10.22 0.89 -1.47
CA LEU A 17 11.54 1.42 -1.86
C LEU A 17 12.62 0.35 -1.68
N SER A 18 13.41 0.17 -2.71
CA SER A 18 14.56 -0.74 -2.77
C SER A 18 15.83 0.04 -3.10
N LEU A 19 16.89 -0.15 -2.31
CA LEU A 19 18.17 0.54 -2.48
C LEU A 19 19.31 -0.46 -2.69
N ASP A 20 19.99 -0.35 -3.83
CA ASP A 20 21.08 -1.24 -4.20
C ASP A 20 22.36 -1.05 -3.38
N GLY A 21 23.17 -2.10 -3.29
CA GLY A 21 24.56 -2.00 -2.83
C GLY A 21 25.49 -1.36 -3.87
N GLY A 22 26.56 -0.70 -3.41
CA GLY A 22 27.49 -0.05 -4.34
C GLY A 22 28.66 0.78 -3.78
N GLY A 23 29.00 0.68 -2.49
CA GLY A 23 30.08 1.47 -1.87
C GLY A 23 29.78 2.98 -1.90
N VAL A 24 30.80 3.83 -2.14
CA VAL A 24 30.66 5.31 -2.18
C VAL A 24 29.56 5.81 -3.13
N ARG A 25 29.22 5.04 -4.16
CA ARG A 25 28.21 5.40 -5.17
C ARG A 25 26.78 5.44 -4.63
N GLY A 26 26.55 5.02 -3.38
CA GLY A 26 25.27 5.25 -2.70
C GLY A 26 24.88 6.73 -2.61
N LEU A 27 25.83 7.66 -2.73
CA LEU A 27 25.52 9.08 -2.86
C LEU A 27 24.64 9.36 -4.09
N SER A 28 24.91 8.72 -5.23
CA SER A 28 24.08 8.85 -6.43
C SER A 28 22.65 8.39 -6.15
N SER A 29 22.47 7.27 -5.44
CA SER A 29 21.14 6.79 -5.05
C SER A 29 20.39 7.77 -4.14
N LEU A 30 21.10 8.44 -3.24
CA LEU A 30 20.52 9.49 -2.39
C LEU A 30 20.12 10.74 -3.19
N LEU A 31 20.93 11.17 -4.14
CA LEU A 31 20.63 12.31 -5.01
C LEU A 31 19.42 12.02 -5.91
N VAL A 32 19.34 10.82 -6.49
CA VAL A 32 18.16 10.37 -7.23
C VAL A 32 16.93 10.38 -6.32
N LEU A 33 17.03 9.82 -5.11
CA LEU A 33 15.91 9.79 -4.19
C LEU A 33 15.47 11.19 -3.74
N ASP A 34 16.41 12.12 -3.52
CA ASP A 34 16.11 13.52 -3.20
C ASP A 34 15.30 14.17 -4.32
N ASP A 35 15.71 14.01 -5.58
CA ASP A 35 14.95 14.51 -6.74
C ASP A 35 13.54 13.91 -6.82
N LEU A 36 13.40 12.60 -6.60
CA LEU A 36 12.09 11.94 -6.53
C LEU A 36 11.20 12.49 -5.41
N MET A 37 11.77 12.74 -4.22
CA MET A 37 11.03 13.36 -3.11
C MET A 37 10.63 14.81 -3.41
N GLN A 38 11.47 15.57 -4.11
CA GLN A 38 11.14 16.91 -4.58
C GLN A 38 9.98 16.89 -5.58
N ASN A 39 9.96 15.95 -6.53
CA ASN A 39 8.86 15.76 -7.47
C ASN A 39 7.53 15.46 -6.75
N ILE A 40 7.54 14.66 -5.68
CA ILE A 40 6.36 14.43 -4.84
C ILE A 40 5.87 15.76 -4.21
N ALA A 41 6.79 16.52 -3.61
CA ALA A 41 6.44 17.80 -2.98
C ALA A 41 5.83 18.80 -3.98
N LEU A 42 6.34 18.85 -5.21
CA LEU A 42 5.79 19.67 -6.28
C LEU A 42 4.37 19.26 -6.67
N GLU A 43 4.11 17.96 -6.81
CA GLU A 43 2.77 17.46 -7.13
C GLU A 43 1.79 17.65 -5.97
N GLU A 44 2.22 17.57 -4.71
CA GLU A 44 1.37 17.90 -3.56
C GLU A 44 0.98 19.37 -3.51
N LYS A 45 1.91 20.28 -3.87
CA LYS A 45 1.60 21.71 -4.03
C LYS A 45 0.60 21.94 -5.15
N ARG A 46 0.78 21.27 -6.29
CA ARG A 46 -0.15 21.36 -7.44
C ARG A 46 -1.55 20.86 -7.09
N LEU A 47 -1.65 19.85 -6.22
CA LEU A 47 -2.91 19.30 -5.72
C LEU A 47 -3.49 20.07 -4.52
N GLY A 48 -2.85 21.16 -4.08
CA GLY A 48 -3.31 22.00 -2.97
C GLY A 48 -3.20 21.34 -1.58
N ARG A 49 -2.38 20.30 -1.44
CA ARG A 49 -2.16 19.60 -0.16
C ARG A 49 -1.01 20.15 0.65
N ARG A 50 -0.11 20.84 -0.04
CA ARG A 50 1.04 21.49 0.54
C ARG A 50 1.00 22.96 0.21
N ASP A 51 1.30 23.80 1.19
CA ASP A 51 1.40 25.24 0.97
C ASP A 51 2.48 25.52 -0.08
N ILE A 52 2.21 26.48 -0.96
CA ILE A 52 3.16 26.92 -2.00
C ILE A 52 4.47 27.39 -1.35
N ASN A 53 4.38 28.02 -0.17
CA ASN A 53 5.51 28.57 0.57
C ASN A 53 6.20 27.55 1.50
N ASP A 54 5.72 26.31 1.57
CA ASP A 54 6.35 25.28 2.38
C ASP A 54 7.57 24.69 1.65
N HIS A 55 8.74 24.81 2.29
CA HIS A 55 10.03 24.37 1.77
C HIS A 55 10.65 23.22 2.60
N GLU A 56 9.90 22.64 3.54
CA GLU A 56 10.42 21.57 4.39
C GLU A 56 10.72 20.30 3.56
N PRO A 57 11.88 19.65 3.72
CA PRO A 57 12.15 18.39 3.04
C PRO A 57 11.16 17.29 3.45
N LEU A 58 10.65 16.54 2.48
CA LEU A 58 9.81 15.38 2.76
C LEU A 58 10.66 14.23 3.29
N LYS A 59 10.14 13.48 4.27
CA LYS A 59 10.80 12.31 4.82
C LYS A 59 10.36 11.05 4.09
N PRO A 60 11.26 10.26 3.48
CA PRO A 60 10.87 9.04 2.76
C PRO A 60 10.05 8.05 3.60
N CYS A 61 10.28 7.95 4.91
CA CYS A 61 9.51 7.08 5.80
C CYS A 61 8.01 7.41 5.91
N ASP A 62 7.61 8.63 5.58
CA ASP A 62 6.20 9.04 5.61
C ASP A 62 5.45 8.64 4.34
N TYR A 63 6.20 8.42 3.26
CA TYR A 63 5.71 8.14 1.93
C TYR A 63 5.75 6.65 1.61
N PHE A 64 6.84 5.95 1.97
CA PHE A 64 6.96 4.52 1.74
C PHE A 64 6.33 3.70 2.89
N ASP A 65 5.85 2.50 2.57
CA ASP A 65 5.35 1.53 3.54
C ASP A 65 6.48 0.59 4.01
N LEU A 66 7.41 0.28 3.09
CA LEU A 66 8.58 -0.58 3.32
C LEU A 66 9.79 -0.04 2.58
N ILE A 67 10.92 0.06 3.27
CA ILE A 67 12.22 0.42 2.71
C ILE A 67 13.20 -0.73 2.97
N GLY A 68 13.79 -1.29 1.92
CA GLY A 68 14.82 -2.31 2.01
C GLY A 68 16.10 -1.90 1.29
N GLY A 69 17.24 -2.35 1.83
CA GLY A 69 18.54 -2.02 1.25
C GLY A 69 19.60 -3.10 1.43
N THR A 70 20.57 -3.12 0.53
CA THR A 70 21.75 -4.00 0.59
C THR A 70 23.04 -3.20 0.69
N SER A 71 24.00 -3.62 1.53
CA SER A 71 25.31 -2.98 1.70
C SER A 71 25.14 -1.48 2.03
N THR A 72 25.80 -0.59 1.27
CA THR A 72 25.55 0.87 1.34
C THR A 72 24.07 1.24 1.29
N GLY A 73 23.28 0.62 0.41
CA GLY A 73 21.83 0.85 0.32
C GLY A 73 21.11 0.44 1.60
N GLY A 74 21.64 -0.53 2.36
CA GLY A 74 21.17 -0.91 3.68
C GLY A 74 21.45 0.17 4.74
N ILE A 75 22.63 0.80 4.71
CA ILE A 75 22.94 1.96 5.55
C ILE A 75 21.93 3.08 5.28
N ILE A 76 21.71 3.40 3.99
CA ILE A 76 20.73 4.41 3.59
C ILE A 76 19.31 4.02 4.02
N ALA A 77 18.91 2.77 3.82
CA ALA A 77 17.57 2.28 4.20
C ALA A 77 17.29 2.50 5.69
N ILE A 78 18.26 2.25 6.59
CA ILE A 78 18.08 2.43 8.03
C ILE A 78 18.13 3.90 8.44
N MET A 79 18.97 4.72 7.81
CA MET A 79 18.93 6.18 8.00
C MET A 79 17.56 6.77 7.63
N LEU A 80 16.96 6.32 6.52
CA LEU A 80 15.66 6.81 6.07
C LEU A 80 14.48 6.22 6.86
N SER A 81 14.50 4.93 7.19
CA SER A 81 13.38 4.25 7.85
C SER A 81 13.42 4.32 9.38
N ARG A 82 14.50 3.81 10.00
CA ARG A 82 14.63 3.69 11.46
C ARG A 82 14.99 5.00 12.14
N LEU A 83 15.90 5.77 11.53
CA LEU A 83 16.34 7.07 12.04
C LEU A 83 15.48 8.23 11.53
N ARG A 84 14.57 7.97 10.56
CA ARG A 84 13.58 8.92 10.03
C ARG A 84 14.20 10.23 9.53
N LEU A 85 15.36 10.13 8.88
CA LEU A 85 16.06 11.25 8.26
C LEU A 85 15.45 11.60 6.90
N ASP A 86 15.50 12.88 6.53
CA ASP A 86 15.27 13.29 5.15
C ASP A 86 16.49 13.01 4.26
N CYS A 87 16.33 13.10 2.94
CA CYS A 87 17.41 12.79 2.00
C CYS A 87 18.63 13.70 2.17
N LYS A 88 18.46 14.98 2.49
CA LYS A 88 19.56 15.95 2.65
C LYS A 88 20.38 15.68 3.91
N GLN A 89 19.70 15.38 5.02
CA GLN A 89 20.33 14.92 6.26
C GLN A 89 21.09 13.63 6.01
N CYS A 90 20.48 12.68 5.29
CA CYS A 90 21.09 11.40 4.95
C CYS A 90 22.36 11.58 4.11
N ILE A 91 22.36 12.49 3.12
CA ILE A 91 23.56 12.85 2.34
C ILE A 91 24.67 13.38 3.26
N GLY A 92 24.36 14.33 4.15
CA GLY A 92 25.35 14.89 5.06
C GLY A 92 25.99 13.85 5.99
N VAL A 93 25.18 12.95 6.56
CA VAL A 93 25.68 11.85 7.40
C VAL A 93 26.48 10.85 6.56
N TYR A 94 26.01 10.52 5.36
CA TYR A 94 26.67 9.59 4.47
C TYR A 94 28.05 10.08 4.00
N SER A 95 28.17 11.36 3.62
CA SER A 95 29.45 11.94 3.19
C SER A 95 30.48 11.94 4.34
N LYS A 96 30.05 12.22 5.59
CA LYS A 96 30.92 12.08 6.77
C LYS A 96 31.37 10.64 7.02
N LEU A 97 30.43 9.69 6.98
CA LEU A 97 30.72 8.26 7.16
C LEU A 97 31.73 7.80 6.12
N ALA A 98 31.52 8.15 4.85
CA ALA A 98 32.45 7.84 3.77
C ALA A 98 33.84 8.43 4.09
N GLU A 99 33.93 9.71 4.43
CA GLU A 99 35.21 10.37 4.76
C GLU A 99 35.98 9.62 5.87
N GLN A 100 35.30 9.24 6.96
CA GLN A 100 35.92 8.49 8.06
C GLN A 100 36.39 7.09 7.66
N ILE A 101 35.59 6.36 6.88
CA ILE A 101 35.92 5.00 6.43
C ILE A 101 37.16 5.01 5.52
N PHE A 102 37.26 5.98 4.60
CA PHE A 102 38.33 6.03 3.61
C PHE A 102 39.62 6.69 4.09
N LYS A 103 39.58 7.53 5.14
CA LYS A 103 40.80 8.10 5.76
C LYS A 103 41.66 7.05 6.48
N HIS A 104 41.07 5.96 6.97
CA HIS A 104 41.77 4.89 7.69
C HIS A 104 42.06 3.65 6.83
N ASP A 105 42.52 3.87 5.61
CA ASP A 105 42.97 2.83 4.67
C ASP A 105 44.20 2.08 5.24
N LYS A 106 44.10 0.77 5.48
CA LYS A 106 45.21 -0.09 5.97
C LYS A 106 46.17 -0.45 4.85
N SER A 107 46.57 0.54 4.05
CA SER A 107 47.47 0.37 2.91
C SER A 107 48.74 1.20 3.10
N PHE A 108 49.91 0.57 3.01
CA PHE A 108 51.20 1.27 3.07
C PHE A 108 51.64 1.71 1.66
N LYS A 109 52.29 2.88 1.55
CA LYS A 109 52.81 3.36 0.26
C LYS A 109 54.20 2.76 0.00
N ALA A 110 54.31 1.94 -1.05
CA ALA A 110 55.58 1.48 -1.59
C ALA A 110 55.64 1.83 -3.09
N PHE A 111 56.75 2.44 -3.55
CA PHE A 111 56.96 2.83 -4.96
C PHE A 111 55.81 3.62 -5.61
N GLY A 112 55.18 4.54 -4.88
CA GLY A 112 54.07 5.37 -5.39
C GLY A 112 52.70 4.66 -5.44
N MET A 113 52.62 3.40 -4.98
CA MET A 113 51.39 2.60 -4.92
C MET A 113 51.01 2.23 -3.48
N LYS A 114 49.71 2.15 -3.21
CA LYS A 114 49.15 1.68 -1.94
C LYS A 114 49.05 0.15 -1.94
N VAL A 115 49.76 -0.51 -1.02
CA VAL A 115 49.76 -1.98 -0.84
C VAL A 115 49.05 -2.33 0.48
N PRO A 116 48.05 -3.23 0.50
CA PRO A 116 47.36 -3.61 1.73
C PRO A 116 48.30 -4.32 2.72
N THR A 117 48.21 -4.02 4.02
CA THR A 117 49.02 -4.68 5.07
C THR A 117 48.42 -6.00 5.58
N GLY A 118 47.23 -6.43 5.10
CA GLY A 118 46.54 -7.63 5.57
C GLY A 118 45.45 -8.15 4.62
N ALA A 119 44.70 -9.18 5.05
CA ALA A 119 43.70 -9.92 4.24
C ALA A 119 42.40 -9.13 3.92
N SER A 120 42.18 -7.99 4.57
CA SER A 120 41.06 -7.07 4.33
C SER A 120 41.59 -5.65 4.22
N ARG A 121 41.06 -4.89 3.26
CA ARG A 121 41.53 -3.54 2.98
C ARG A 121 41.10 -2.48 3.99
N PHE A 122 39.86 -2.59 4.48
CA PHE A 122 39.28 -1.68 5.46
C PHE A 122 38.98 -2.40 6.78
N SER A 123 39.13 -1.68 7.89
CA SER A 123 38.84 -2.23 9.20
C SER A 123 37.33 -2.22 9.46
N GLY A 124 36.72 -3.38 9.67
CA GLY A 124 35.31 -3.44 10.10
C GLY A 124 35.07 -2.71 11.43
N ALA A 125 36.09 -2.58 12.27
CA ALA A 125 36.03 -1.79 13.50
C ALA A 125 35.91 -0.27 13.23
N VAL A 126 36.55 0.25 12.17
CA VAL A 126 36.44 1.68 11.80
C VAL A 126 35.02 1.99 11.33
N LEU A 127 34.43 1.12 10.51
CA LEU A 127 33.04 1.26 10.09
C LEU A 127 32.07 1.23 11.28
N ALA A 128 32.27 0.30 12.22
CA ALA A 128 31.46 0.24 13.43
C ALA A 128 31.58 1.52 14.27
N THR A 129 32.80 2.02 14.49
CA THR A 129 33.03 3.27 15.22
C THR A 129 32.41 4.47 14.51
N ALA A 130 32.56 4.58 13.19
CA ALA A 130 31.96 5.65 12.39
C ALA A 130 30.43 5.67 12.50
N ILE A 131 29.78 4.49 12.43
CA ILE A 131 28.33 4.39 12.61
C ILE A 131 27.93 4.79 14.04
N LYS A 132 28.68 4.36 15.06
CA LYS A 132 28.43 4.73 16.45
C LYS A 132 28.56 6.23 16.70
N GLU A 133 29.55 6.87 16.09
CA GLU A 133 29.74 8.31 16.15
C GLU A 133 28.58 9.04 15.45
N ALA A 134 28.18 8.58 14.26
CA ALA A 134 27.04 9.15 13.55
C ALA A 134 25.73 9.04 14.34
N LEU A 135 25.47 7.89 15.00
CA LEU A 135 24.32 7.73 15.90
C LEU A 135 24.34 8.73 17.05
N LYS A 136 25.52 8.93 17.67
CA LYS A 136 25.70 9.89 18.75
C LYS A 136 25.49 11.34 18.31
N GLU A 137 25.96 11.71 17.11
CA GLU A 137 25.71 13.04 16.53
C GLU A 137 24.21 13.28 16.28
N LEU A 138 23.47 12.24 15.92
CA LEU A 138 22.03 12.27 15.70
C LEU A 138 21.21 12.20 17.01
N GLY A 139 21.87 12.07 18.17
CA GLY A 139 21.23 12.01 19.48
C GLY A 139 20.75 10.61 19.91
N PHE A 140 21.18 9.55 19.23
CA PHE A 140 20.88 8.16 19.59
C PHE A 140 22.00 7.54 20.43
N ASP A 141 21.68 6.43 21.10
CA ASP A 141 22.69 5.63 21.79
C ASP A 141 23.63 4.95 20.75
N PRO A 142 24.95 4.91 20.97
CA PRO A 142 25.87 4.15 20.11
C PRO A 142 25.50 2.68 19.93
N ASP A 143 24.82 2.07 20.90
CA ASP A 143 24.33 0.70 20.90
C ASP A 143 22.81 0.62 20.72
N GLU A 144 22.20 1.64 20.09
CA GLU A 144 20.77 1.67 19.73
C GLU A 144 20.32 0.39 19.01
N LEU A 145 19.14 -0.11 19.41
CA LEU A 145 18.58 -1.35 18.90
C LEU A 145 17.95 -1.16 17.52
N MET A 146 18.05 -2.22 16.70
CA MET A 146 17.40 -2.26 15.39
C MET A 146 15.87 -2.20 15.51
N TRP A 147 15.31 -2.86 16.54
CA TRP A 147 13.89 -2.80 16.87
C TRP A 147 13.45 -1.36 17.14
N ASP A 148 12.38 -0.92 16.46
CA ASP A 148 11.82 0.42 16.62
C ASP A 148 10.68 0.41 17.65
N GLU A 149 11.04 0.53 18.92
CA GLU A 149 10.06 0.61 20.01
C GLU A 149 9.17 1.86 19.91
N ALA A 150 9.62 2.93 19.25
CA ALA A 150 8.82 4.13 19.08
C ALA A 150 7.70 3.94 18.04
N LEU A 151 7.90 3.08 17.04
CA LEU A 151 6.95 2.85 15.96
C LEU A 151 6.09 1.61 16.17
N PHE A 152 6.64 0.55 16.75
CA PHE A 152 6.02 -0.76 16.81
C PHE A 152 5.64 -1.16 18.23
N GLU A 153 4.47 -1.78 18.33
CA GLU A 153 4.03 -2.51 19.51
C GLU A 153 3.71 -3.94 19.11
N GLU A 154 4.05 -4.87 19.98
CA GLU A 154 3.58 -6.23 19.84
C GLU A 154 2.21 -6.32 20.51
N VAL A 155 1.20 -6.64 19.70
CA VAL A 155 -0.12 -6.97 20.23
C VAL A 155 -0.16 -8.48 20.35
N GLU A 156 -0.31 -8.98 21.57
CA GLU A 156 -0.66 -10.39 21.77
C GLU A 156 -2.05 -10.58 21.17
N GLU A 157 -2.16 -11.21 20.00
CA GLU A 157 -3.45 -11.56 19.44
C GLU A 157 -4.25 -12.33 20.49
N ALA A 158 -5.48 -11.88 20.74
CA ALA A 158 -6.45 -12.57 21.60
C ALA A 158 -6.98 -13.88 20.96
N ASN A 159 -6.11 -14.65 20.30
CA ASN A 159 -6.40 -15.94 19.67
C ASN A 159 -6.06 -17.14 20.57
N ASP A 160 -5.83 -16.91 21.86
CA ASP A 160 -6.06 -17.91 22.92
C ASP A 160 -7.55 -17.95 23.35
N LEU A 161 -8.48 -17.52 22.49
CA LEU A 161 -9.91 -17.82 22.64
C LEU A 161 -10.24 -19.10 21.86
N HIS A 162 -10.42 -20.16 22.65
CA HIS A 162 -11.01 -21.46 22.34
C HIS A 162 -11.34 -21.77 20.86
N ARG A 163 -10.57 -22.71 20.30
CA ARG A 163 -11.02 -23.60 19.22
C ARG A 163 -12.28 -24.36 19.65
N TYR A 164 -13.45 -23.74 19.55
CA TYR A 164 -14.72 -24.45 19.39
C TYR A 164 -15.11 -24.38 17.91
N SER A 165 -14.40 -25.15 17.10
CA SER A 165 -14.95 -25.55 15.80
C SER A 165 -15.97 -26.64 16.06
N ILE A 166 -17.22 -26.42 15.64
CA ILE A 166 -18.35 -27.34 15.77
C ILE A 166 -18.15 -28.64 14.94
N TRP A 167 -17.00 -28.79 14.28
CA TRP A 167 -16.64 -29.92 13.44
C TRP A 167 -15.46 -30.77 13.96
N SER A 168 -14.95 -30.55 15.17
CA SER A 168 -13.84 -31.33 15.73
C SER A 168 -14.31 -32.46 16.66
N ASP A 169 -14.94 -33.49 16.12
CA ASP A 169 -15.05 -34.80 16.77
C ASP A 169 -13.82 -35.66 16.45
N ALA A 170 -12.65 -35.25 16.97
CA ALA A 170 -11.49 -36.11 17.21
C ALA A 170 -10.39 -35.33 17.93
N PRO A 171 -9.88 -35.79 19.10
CA PRO A 171 -8.65 -35.24 19.63
C PRO A 171 -7.47 -35.71 18.76
N PRO A 172 -6.64 -34.81 18.20
CA PRO A 172 -5.47 -35.23 17.46
C PRO A 172 -4.43 -35.79 18.45
N GLN A 173 -4.17 -37.08 18.35
CA GLN A 173 -2.98 -37.69 18.91
C GLN A 173 -1.77 -37.09 18.21
N HIS A 174 -1.05 -36.21 18.90
CA HIS A 174 0.24 -35.72 18.45
C HIS A 174 1.25 -36.88 18.43
N MET A 175 1.52 -37.44 17.25
CA MET A 175 2.76 -38.18 17.00
C MET A 175 3.90 -37.17 16.93
N VAL A 176 4.68 -37.09 18.00
CA VAL A 176 6.02 -36.50 17.97
C VAL A 176 6.99 -37.64 17.69
N THR A 177 7.64 -37.61 16.53
CA THR A 177 8.76 -38.51 16.23
C THR A 177 9.98 -38.06 17.03
N GLU A 178 10.24 -38.72 18.16
CA GLU A 178 11.49 -38.57 18.91
C GLU A 178 12.58 -39.53 18.38
N SER A 179 13.83 -39.08 18.48
CA SER A 179 15.05 -39.82 18.13
C SER A 179 15.28 -41.04 19.06
N PRO A 180 15.85 -42.18 18.58
CA PRO A 180 15.81 -43.47 19.28
C PRO A 180 16.75 -43.60 20.50
N VAL A 181 17.33 -42.52 21.00
CA VAL A 181 18.39 -42.60 22.03
C VAL A 181 17.87 -42.35 23.46
N ALA A 182 16.60 -41.95 23.62
CA ALA A 182 16.03 -41.59 24.93
C ALA A 182 15.14 -42.67 25.58
N SER A 183 14.79 -43.77 24.90
CA SER A 183 13.81 -44.75 25.40
C SER A 183 14.38 -45.90 26.25
N LEU A 184 15.65 -45.84 26.70
CA LEU A 184 16.31 -46.96 27.38
C LEU A 184 16.49 -46.80 28.91
N LYS A 185 15.92 -45.77 29.56
CA LYS A 185 16.20 -45.53 30.99
C LYS A 185 15.10 -45.82 32.01
N ASN A 186 13.85 -46.09 31.61
CA ASN A 186 12.80 -46.39 32.60
C ASN A 186 12.11 -47.73 32.30
N SER A 187 12.75 -48.83 32.70
CA SER A 187 12.10 -50.14 32.84
C SER A 187 12.40 -50.75 34.21
N GLN A 188 11.69 -50.27 35.23
CA GLN A 188 11.39 -50.94 36.50
C GLN A 188 10.07 -50.31 36.99
N GLY A 189 9.02 -50.95 37.50
CA GLY A 189 8.59 -52.33 37.73
C GLY A 189 7.15 -52.23 38.26
N SER A 190 6.33 -53.26 38.00
CA SER A 190 4.96 -53.60 38.46
C SER A 190 4.47 -53.01 39.82
N LEU A 191 3.21 -52.62 40.07
CA LEU A 191 1.93 -53.39 40.11
C LEU A 191 0.69 -52.45 40.26
N PRO A 192 -0.56 -52.92 39.99
CA PRO A 192 -1.80 -52.13 40.06
C PRO A 192 -2.66 -52.39 41.32
N SER A 193 -3.28 -51.36 41.92
CA SER A 193 -4.37 -51.56 42.90
C SER A 193 -5.21 -50.28 43.17
N GLY A 194 -6.52 -50.32 42.92
CA GLY A 194 -7.51 -49.40 43.52
C GLY A 194 -8.72 -49.06 42.62
N PRO A 195 -10.00 -49.19 43.09
CA PRO A 195 -11.21 -49.14 42.25
C PRO A 195 -11.70 -47.70 41.95
N PRO A 196 -12.61 -47.51 40.97
CA PRO A 196 -13.04 -46.18 40.54
C PRO A 196 -14.09 -45.63 41.50
N ASN A 197 -13.89 -44.41 42.01
CA ASN A 197 -14.94 -43.74 42.79
C ASN A 197 -15.15 -42.30 42.32
N ASN A 198 -16.35 -42.10 41.77
CA ASN A 198 -17.07 -40.83 41.71
C ASN A 198 -17.05 -40.15 43.08
N ALA A 199 -16.33 -39.03 43.20
CA ALA A 199 -16.59 -38.04 44.24
C ALA A 199 -16.04 -36.68 43.80
N ARG A 200 -16.94 -35.69 43.71
CA ARG A 200 -16.62 -34.26 43.70
C ARG A 200 -15.61 -33.96 44.82
N ARG A 201 -14.41 -33.50 44.47
CA ARG A 201 -13.50 -32.89 45.46
C ARG A 201 -14.01 -31.48 45.79
N PRO A 202 -14.13 -31.10 47.07
CA PRO A 202 -14.40 -29.72 47.46
C PRO A 202 -13.15 -28.86 47.24
N SER A 203 -13.37 -27.59 46.91
CA SER A 203 -12.33 -26.56 46.82
C SER A 203 -11.82 -26.21 48.23
N SER A 204 -10.84 -26.96 48.74
CA SER A 204 -10.09 -26.54 49.92
C SER A 204 -8.86 -25.74 49.48
N THR A 205 -9.02 -24.42 49.40
CA THR A 205 -7.94 -23.45 49.47
C THR A 205 -7.35 -23.50 50.87
N LEU A 206 -6.22 -24.18 51.11
CA LEU A 206 -5.42 -24.00 52.33
C LEU A 206 -3.98 -24.58 52.25
N TYR A 207 -3.51 -25.02 51.07
CA TYR A 207 -2.13 -25.48 50.85
C TYR A 207 -1.53 -24.97 49.53
N GLY A 208 -1.81 -23.71 49.16
CA GLY A 208 -1.26 -23.08 47.94
C GLY A 208 0.07 -22.36 48.16
N ASP A 209 0.33 -21.83 49.36
CA ASP A 209 1.42 -20.90 49.61
C ASP A 209 2.47 -21.47 50.57
N SER A 210 3.05 -22.61 50.21
CA SER A 210 4.32 -23.05 50.81
C SER A 210 5.48 -22.58 49.92
N PRO A 211 6.45 -21.79 50.44
CA PRO A 211 7.63 -21.35 49.68
C PRO A 211 8.57 -22.50 49.28
N PHE A 212 8.26 -23.73 49.69
CA PHE A 212 9.02 -24.95 49.39
C PHE A 212 8.25 -25.95 48.51
N SER A 213 7.08 -25.57 47.96
CA SER A 213 6.42 -26.41 46.96
C SER A 213 7.19 -26.31 45.63
N PRO A 214 7.66 -27.43 45.05
CA PRO A 214 8.31 -27.40 43.75
C PRO A 214 7.27 -26.96 42.71
N LYS A 215 7.42 -25.73 42.19
CA LYS A 215 6.68 -25.29 41.02
C LYS A 215 7.03 -26.24 39.88
N ALA A 216 6.03 -26.89 39.28
CA ALA A 216 6.22 -27.60 38.03
C ALA A 216 6.92 -26.63 37.06
N PRO A 217 8.00 -27.05 36.37
CA PRO A 217 8.71 -26.14 35.48
C PRO A 217 7.73 -25.71 34.38
N SER A 218 7.21 -24.48 34.47
CA SER A 218 6.59 -23.86 33.32
C SER A 218 7.73 -23.67 32.32
N ARG A 219 7.54 -24.14 31.08
CA ARG A 219 8.47 -23.84 29.99
C ARG A 219 8.67 -22.33 30.01
N SER A 220 9.91 -21.89 30.23
CA SER A 220 10.25 -20.48 30.19
C SER A 220 9.77 -19.92 28.85
N ALA A 221 9.29 -18.67 28.84
CA ALA A 221 8.84 -17.96 27.63
C ALA A 221 9.94 -17.75 26.57
N THR A 222 11.07 -18.44 26.71
CA THR A 222 12.31 -18.27 25.94
C THR A 222 12.22 -18.82 24.51
N TRP A 223 11.19 -19.63 24.19
CA TRP A 223 10.96 -20.22 22.85
C TRP A 223 9.50 -20.10 22.39
N LYS A 224 8.86 -18.95 22.59
CA LYS A 224 7.66 -18.62 21.81
C LYS A 224 8.12 -17.95 20.52
N LEU A 225 7.89 -18.59 19.37
CA LEU A 225 8.10 -17.96 18.07
C LEU A 225 6.94 -17.00 17.86
N HIS A 226 7.23 -15.71 17.83
CA HIS A 226 6.24 -14.67 17.61
C HIS A 226 5.98 -14.54 16.11
N HIS A 227 4.69 -14.58 15.73
CA HIS A 227 4.29 -14.45 14.33
C HIS A 227 4.63 -13.04 13.83
N ARG A 228 5.05 -12.89 12.56
CA ARG A 228 5.44 -11.56 12.02
C ARG A 228 4.27 -10.56 11.98
N GLU A 229 3.04 -11.07 11.99
CA GLU A 229 1.81 -10.28 12.05
C GLU A 229 1.49 -9.75 13.44
N SER A 230 2.12 -10.26 14.51
CA SER A 230 1.90 -9.76 15.89
C SER A 230 2.39 -8.33 16.09
N VAL A 231 3.23 -7.83 15.17
CA VAL A 231 3.81 -6.50 15.22
C VAL A 231 2.91 -5.51 14.50
N HIS A 232 2.29 -4.63 15.28
CA HIS A 232 1.47 -3.54 14.77
C HIS A 232 2.16 -2.20 14.97
N ARG A 233 1.81 -1.24 14.11
CA ARG A 233 2.28 0.14 14.25
C ARG A 233 1.44 0.83 15.33
N LYS A 234 2.10 1.48 16.29
CA LYS A 234 1.45 2.27 17.34
C LYS A 234 0.53 3.33 16.75
N ALA A 235 -0.59 3.58 17.42
CA ALA A 235 -1.52 4.64 17.03
C ALA A 235 -0.80 6.00 17.02
N ASN A 236 -0.96 6.77 15.93
CA ASN A 236 -0.36 8.10 15.68
C ASN A 236 1.15 8.16 15.41
N ALA A 237 1.88 7.04 15.35
CA ALA A 237 3.29 7.05 14.99
C ALA A 237 3.49 7.13 13.47
N LYS A 238 4.23 8.16 13.01
CA LYS A 238 4.67 8.30 11.61
C LYS A 238 5.96 7.52 11.37
N GLY A 239 6.06 6.87 10.22
CA GLY A 239 7.20 6.05 9.84
C GLY A 239 6.82 4.84 9.00
N CYS A 240 7.85 4.09 8.61
CA CYS A 240 7.75 2.91 7.75
C CYS A 240 8.54 1.74 8.31
N ARG A 241 8.29 0.54 7.78
CA ARG A 241 9.09 -0.64 8.08
C ARG A 241 10.42 -0.56 7.30
N GLY A 242 11.51 -0.89 7.97
CA GLY A 242 12.85 -0.89 7.40
C GLY A 242 13.53 -2.23 7.53
N PHE A 243 14.35 -2.63 6.57
CA PHE A 243 15.24 -3.78 6.74
C PHE A 243 16.51 -3.69 5.90
N VAL A 244 17.51 -4.48 6.31
CA VAL A 244 18.75 -4.68 5.55
C VAL A 244 18.93 -6.15 5.18
N LEU A 245 19.51 -6.39 4.01
CA LEU A 245 19.87 -7.74 3.55
C LEU A 245 21.31 -8.09 3.89
N THR A 246 21.51 -9.30 4.38
CA THR A 246 22.82 -9.91 4.63
C THR A 246 22.84 -11.31 4.04
N SER A 247 24.03 -11.86 3.77
CA SER A 247 24.18 -13.24 3.29
C SER A 247 24.86 -14.10 4.37
N LEU A 248 24.44 -15.35 4.51
CA LEU A 248 25.03 -16.27 5.48
C LEU A 248 26.19 -17.04 4.85
N LYS A 249 27.36 -17.05 5.52
CA LYS A 249 28.55 -17.74 5.01
C LYS A 249 28.36 -19.24 4.80
N ASN A 250 27.65 -19.91 5.71
CA ASN A 250 27.45 -21.36 5.66
C ASN A 250 26.15 -21.78 4.94
N ALA A 251 25.37 -20.80 4.47
CA ALA A 251 24.12 -20.99 3.73
C ALA A 251 24.05 -20.00 2.57
N LEU A 252 25.12 -20.00 1.75
CA LEU A 252 25.23 -19.16 0.57
C LEU A 252 24.05 -19.44 -0.37
N GLY A 253 23.31 -18.38 -0.73
CA GLY A 253 22.12 -18.47 -1.58
C GLY A 253 20.79 -18.23 -0.87
N LEU A 254 20.78 -18.04 0.46
CA LEU A 254 19.61 -17.57 1.19
C LEU A 254 19.87 -16.17 1.79
N PRO A 255 19.00 -15.18 1.53
CA PRO A 255 19.13 -13.87 2.13
C PRO A 255 18.69 -13.92 3.60
N ARG A 256 19.44 -13.26 4.47
CA ARG A 256 19.07 -13.03 5.87
C ARG A 256 18.66 -11.58 6.04
N ILE A 257 17.37 -11.39 6.30
CA ILE A 257 16.74 -10.09 6.55
C ILE A 257 16.96 -9.72 8.02
N LEU A 258 17.54 -8.56 8.27
CA LEU A 258 17.58 -7.92 9.59
C LEU A 258 16.65 -6.71 9.55
N SER A 259 15.51 -6.80 10.24
CA SER A 259 14.42 -5.82 10.14
C SER A 259 14.23 -5.00 11.41
N THR A 260 13.68 -3.79 11.26
CA THR A 260 13.34 -2.90 12.39
C THR A 260 12.09 -3.33 13.17
N TYR A 261 11.44 -4.40 12.72
CA TYR A 261 10.14 -4.89 13.16
C TYR A 261 10.14 -6.41 13.42
N ASP A 262 11.30 -7.05 13.63
CA ASP A 262 11.34 -8.48 13.97
C ASP A 262 10.97 -8.69 15.44
N PRO A 263 9.83 -9.33 15.77
CA PRO A 263 9.47 -9.56 17.17
C PRO A 263 10.42 -10.54 17.87
N ASN A 264 11.09 -11.41 17.10
CA ASN A 264 11.96 -12.45 17.62
C ASN A 264 13.42 -11.98 17.82
N ASP A 265 13.82 -10.88 17.17
CA ASP A 265 15.17 -10.31 17.30
C ASP A 265 15.10 -8.88 17.84
N ARG A 266 15.09 -8.78 19.17
CA ARG A 266 15.15 -7.50 19.91
C ARG A 266 16.54 -7.17 20.43
N THR A 267 17.56 -7.94 20.02
CA THR A 267 18.92 -7.82 20.57
C THR A 267 19.91 -7.20 19.60
N THR A 268 19.66 -7.35 18.29
CA THR A 268 20.54 -6.81 17.25
C THR A 268 20.57 -5.29 17.29
N ARG A 269 21.79 -4.74 17.29
CA ARG A 269 22.05 -3.29 17.27
C ARG A 269 22.12 -2.77 15.84
N ILE A 270 21.84 -1.48 15.66
CA ILE A 270 21.90 -0.83 14.34
C ILE A 270 23.29 -1.00 13.71
N TRP A 271 24.36 -0.68 14.45
CA TRP A 271 25.73 -0.78 13.92
C TRP A 271 26.13 -2.22 13.58
N GLU A 272 25.55 -3.22 14.26
CA GLU A 272 25.81 -4.63 13.96
C GLU A 272 25.17 -5.04 12.63
N ALA A 273 23.89 -4.70 12.44
CA ALA A 273 23.19 -4.98 11.19
C ALA A 273 23.86 -4.27 10.00
N LEU A 274 24.25 -3.00 10.17
CA LEU A 274 24.89 -2.19 9.12
C LEU A 274 26.31 -2.66 8.77
N ARG A 275 27.08 -3.11 9.77
CA ARG A 275 28.40 -3.72 9.51
C ARG A 275 28.26 -5.07 8.82
N ALA A 276 27.26 -5.87 9.20
CA ALA A 276 27.02 -7.18 8.59
C ALA A 276 26.63 -7.09 7.11
N THR A 277 25.74 -6.15 6.75
CA THR A 277 25.34 -5.95 5.35
C THR A 277 26.47 -5.40 4.47
N SER A 278 27.45 -4.72 5.06
CA SER A 278 28.58 -4.11 4.34
C SER A 278 29.87 -4.95 4.39
N ALA A 279 29.81 -6.17 4.91
CA ALA A 279 30.96 -7.06 5.09
C ALA A 279 31.43 -7.70 3.76
N ALA A 280 31.79 -6.86 2.79
CA ALA A 280 32.11 -7.30 1.44
C ALA A 280 33.40 -8.14 1.45
N PRO A 281 33.40 -9.36 0.87
CA PRO A 281 34.59 -10.19 0.80
C PRO A 281 35.77 -9.38 0.23
N THR A 282 36.95 -9.51 0.83
CA THR A 282 38.21 -8.77 0.51
C THR A 282 38.27 -7.29 0.92
N PHE A 283 37.12 -6.61 1.04
CA PHE A 283 37.08 -5.21 1.50
C PHE A 283 36.99 -5.11 3.02
N PHE A 284 36.09 -5.88 3.64
CA PHE A 284 35.86 -5.88 5.09
C PHE A 284 35.97 -7.30 5.66
N GLU A 285 36.31 -7.37 6.94
CA GLU A 285 36.29 -8.63 7.70
C GLU A 285 34.85 -9.12 7.93
N GLU A 286 34.66 -10.43 7.87
CA GLU A 286 33.39 -11.09 8.14
C GLU A 286 32.86 -10.75 9.54
N MET A 287 31.55 -10.58 9.67
CA MET A 287 30.93 -10.21 10.94
C MET A 287 30.29 -11.41 11.62
N LYS A 288 30.48 -11.55 12.94
CA LYS A 288 29.89 -12.61 13.75
C LYS A 288 29.16 -12.03 14.95
N PHE A 289 27.85 -12.26 15.05
CA PHE A 289 27.04 -11.82 16.20
C PHE A 289 25.77 -12.68 16.33
N GLY A 290 25.02 -12.46 17.42
CA GLY A 290 23.82 -13.22 17.78
C GLY A 290 24.09 -14.42 18.68
N THR A 291 23.00 -14.99 19.22
CA THR A 291 23.02 -16.21 20.04
C THR A 291 22.02 -17.22 19.46
N PRO A 292 22.46 -18.28 18.77
CA PRO A 292 23.85 -18.71 18.54
C PRO A 292 24.63 -17.78 17.60
N GLN A 293 25.96 -17.84 17.67
CA GLN A 293 26.84 -16.96 16.89
C GLN A 293 26.78 -17.34 15.40
N VAL A 294 26.26 -16.42 14.58
CA VAL A 294 26.13 -16.60 13.13
C VAL A 294 27.16 -15.73 12.40
N THR A 295 27.71 -16.24 11.30
CA THR A 295 28.67 -15.50 10.46
C THR A 295 27.97 -14.91 9.24
N TYR A 296 28.04 -13.59 9.11
CA TYR A 296 27.41 -12.78 8.09
C TYR A 296 28.43 -12.24 7.08
N LEU A 297 28.00 -12.17 5.83
CA LEU A 297 28.67 -11.58 4.68
C LEU A 297 27.78 -10.49 4.07
N ASP A 298 28.39 -9.65 3.23
CA ASP A 298 27.66 -8.61 2.48
C ASP A 298 26.49 -9.20 1.68
N GLY A 299 25.35 -8.52 1.73
CA GLY A 299 24.16 -8.91 0.97
C GLY A 299 24.37 -8.83 -0.55
N GLY A 300 25.34 -8.04 -1.02
CA GLY A 300 25.78 -7.97 -2.41
C GLY A 300 26.22 -9.32 -2.95
N VAL A 301 26.64 -10.26 -2.09
CA VAL A 301 26.89 -11.65 -2.46
C VAL A 301 25.55 -12.36 -2.72
N GLY A 302 25.01 -12.14 -3.92
CA GLY A 302 23.79 -12.77 -4.45
C GLY A 302 22.55 -11.86 -4.49
N PHE A 303 22.49 -10.84 -3.62
CA PHE A 303 21.28 -10.02 -3.39
C PHE A 303 21.59 -8.51 -3.43
N ASN A 304 22.38 -8.07 -4.42
CA ASN A 304 22.80 -6.66 -4.51
C ASN A 304 21.64 -5.69 -4.79
N ASN A 305 20.66 -6.11 -5.58
CA ASN A 305 19.39 -5.40 -5.77
C ASN A 305 18.31 -6.09 -4.91
N PRO A 306 17.90 -5.51 -3.77
CA PRO A 306 16.97 -6.13 -2.82
C PRO A 306 15.50 -6.07 -3.27
N CYS A 307 15.21 -5.65 -4.50
CA CYS A 307 13.85 -5.33 -4.94
C CYS A 307 12.91 -6.54 -4.90
N ALA A 308 13.40 -7.73 -5.26
CA ALA A 308 12.61 -8.97 -5.18
C ALA A 308 12.29 -9.36 -3.73
N GLU A 309 13.22 -9.11 -2.82
CA GLU A 309 13.10 -9.41 -1.39
C GLU A 309 12.19 -8.39 -0.70
N VAL A 310 12.24 -7.12 -1.11
CA VAL A 310 11.31 -6.07 -0.69
C VAL A 310 9.89 -6.43 -1.13
N ASP A 311 9.71 -6.89 -2.36
CA ASP A 311 8.42 -7.35 -2.89
C ASP A 311 7.88 -8.55 -2.10
N TYR A 312 8.73 -9.56 -1.89
CA TYR A 312 8.39 -10.75 -1.12
C TYR A 312 8.02 -10.39 0.33
N ALA A 313 8.83 -9.55 0.99
CA ALA A 313 8.58 -9.10 2.35
C ALA A 313 7.26 -8.32 2.46
N ALA A 314 6.95 -7.47 1.48
CA ALA A 314 5.68 -6.74 1.45
C ALA A 314 4.48 -7.68 1.34
N LYS A 315 4.52 -8.66 0.44
CA LYS A 315 3.45 -9.66 0.28
C LYS A 315 3.27 -10.51 1.53
N ALA A 316 4.36 -10.86 2.22
CA ALA A 316 4.32 -11.63 3.46
C ALA A 316 3.85 -10.81 4.68
N LEU A 317 3.97 -9.48 4.66
CA LEU A 317 3.56 -8.61 5.76
C LEU A 317 2.12 -8.11 5.63
N TRP A 318 1.61 -7.99 4.40
CA TRP A 318 0.30 -7.42 4.12
C TRP A 318 -0.48 -8.33 3.17
N GLU A 319 -0.90 -9.48 3.69
CA GLU A 319 -1.77 -10.39 2.95
C GLU A 319 -3.05 -9.67 2.50
N GLY A 320 -3.39 -9.78 1.21
CA GLY A 320 -4.58 -9.16 0.63
C GLY A 320 -4.48 -7.67 0.27
N ARG A 321 -3.36 -6.97 0.56
CA ARG A 321 -3.14 -5.60 0.05
C ARG A 321 -2.36 -5.60 -1.26
N SER A 322 -2.89 -4.89 -2.26
CA SER A 322 -2.19 -4.70 -3.53
C SER A 322 -0.97 -3.79 -3.39
N ILE A 323 0.08 -4.05 -4.16
CA ILE A 323 1.22 -3.13 -4.29
C ILE A 323 0.90 -2.10 -5.38
N GLY A 324 0.97 -0.81 -5.07
CA GLY A 324 0.68 0.26 -6.03
C GLY A 324 1.90 0.62 -6.85
N LEU A 325 3.04 0.81 -6.18
CA LEU A 325 4.30 1.11 -6.84
C LEU A 325 5.51 0.57 -6.09
N ILE A 326 6.55 0.32 -6.87
CA ILE A 326 7.87 -0.13 -6.42
C ILE A 326 8.91 0.77 -7.08
N VAL A 327 9.76 1.40 -6.27
CA VAL A 327 10.92 2.15 -6.75
C VAL A 327 12.19 1.40 -6.35
N SER A 328 13.02 1.12 -7.34
CA SER A 328 14.34 0.53 -7.15
C SER A 328 15.39 1.54 -7.61
N VAL A 329 16.28 1.94 -6.71
CA VAL A 329 17.35 2.91 -6.98
C VAL A 329 18.70 2.20 -6.97
N GLY A 330 19.37 2.25 -8.11
CA GLY A 330 20.67 1.65 -8.36
C GLY A 330 21.85 2.56 -8.04
N THR A 331 23.04 1.99 -8.14
CA THR A 331 24.35 2.65 -7.89
C THR A 331 25.25 2.68 -9.15
N GLY A 332 24.71 2.39 -10.34
CA GLY A 332 25.41 2.40 -11.62
C GLY A 332 26.27 1.17 -11.91
N LEU A 333 25.95 0.01 -11.32
CA LEU A 333 26.77 -1.21 -11.39
C LEU A 333 26.54 -2.07 -12.67
N GLN A 334 25.60 -1.72 -13.57
CA GLN A 334 25.13 -2.62 -14.63
C GLN A 334 26.02 -2.77 -15.89
N SER A 335 27.11 -2.01 -16.06
CA SER A 335 27.87 -2.03 -17.32
C SER A 335 28.89 -3.20 -17.41
N ILE A 336 28.50 -4.24 -18.15
CA ILE A 336 29.30 -5.44 -18.48
C ILE A 336 30.70 -5.14 -19.08
N PRO A 337 30.95 -4.06 -19.85
CA PRO A 337 32.31 -3.71 -20.31
C PRO A 337 33.25 -3.26 -19.18
N SER A 338 32.71 -2.76 -18.07
CA SER A 338 33.48 -2.15 -16.99
C SER A 338 34.07 -3.16 -16.02
N VAL A 339 33.51 -4.37 -15.92
CA VAL A 339 34.08 -5.46 -15.10
C VAL A 339 35.42 -5.93 -15.67
N LYS A 340 35.57 -5.97 -17.01
CA LYS A 340 36.85 -6.29 -17.67
C LYS A 340 37.89 -5.17 -17.51
N LYS A 341 37.49 -3.89 -17.51
CA LYS A 341 38.38 -2.74 -17.25
C LYS A 341 38.75 -2.61 -15.76
N MET A 342 37.84 -2.94 -14.85
CA MET A 342 38.05 -3.07 -13.41
C MET A 342 38.82 -4.35 -13.01
N ALA A 343 39.11 -5.26 -13.93
CA ALA A 343 40.10 -6.31 -13.68
C ALA A 343 41.51 -5.85 -14.07
N SER A 344 41.63 -4.95 -15.05
CA SER A 344 42.91 -4.45 -15.59
C SER A 344 43.58 -3.31 -14.81
N TRP A 345 42.93 -2.75 -13.79
CA TRP A 345 43.39 -1.59 -13.00
C TRP A 345 44.16 -1.91 -11.71
N LEU A 346 44.29 -3.18 -11.31
CA LEU A 346 45.07 -3.57 -10.12
C LEU A 346 46.56 -3.61 -10.48
N PRO A 347 47.45 -2.81 -9.84
CA PRO A 347 48.84 -2.81 -10.21
C PRO A 347 49.62 -3.93 -9.51
N PHE A 348 50.46 -4.63 -10.28
CA PHE A 348 51.35 -5.75 -9.92
C PHE A 348 50.68 -7.03 -9.37
N GLY A 349 50.68 -8.11 -10.15
CA GLY A 349 50.53 -9.50 -9.67
C GLY A 349 49.16 -9.94 -9.13
N LEU A 350 48.25 -8.99 -8.86
CA LEU A 350 46.86 -9.22 -8.46
C LEU A 350 45.88 -9.39 -9.64
N GLY A 351 46.38 -9.51 -10.87
CA GLY A 351 45.60 -9.82 -12.06
C GLY A 351 44.89 -11.19 -12.03
N THR A 352 44.96 -11.90 -10.90
CA THR A 352 44.38 -13.22 -10.69
C THR A 352 43.65 -13.37 -9.35
N ASP A 353 43.25 -12.29 -8.66
CA ASP A 353 42.29 -12.42 -7.55
C ASP A 353 40.88 -12.63 -8.13
N ILE A 354 40.67 -13.86 -8.61
CA ILE A 354 39.42 -14.40 -9.15
C ILE A 354 38.25 -14.08 -8.22
N SER A 355 38.48 -13.97 -6.91
CA SER A 355 37.47 -13.69 -5.88
C SER A 355 36.85 -12.28 -5.98
N ILE A 356 37.65 -11.22 -6.20
CA ILE A 356 37.16 -9.83 -6.26
C ILE A 356 36.42 -9.60 -7.57
N ALA A 357 37.03 -10.01 -8.69
CA ALA A 357 36.40 -9.95 -10.00
C ALA A 357 35.11 -10.79 -10.02
N SER A 358 35.10 -11.98 -9.43
CA SER A 358 33.91 -12.82 -9.29
C SER A 358 32.84 -12.18 -8.40
N ALA A 359 33.21 -11.55 -7.28
CA ALA A 359 32.25 -10.88 -6.40
C ALA A 359 31.58 -9.68 -7.09
N LEU A 360 32.36 -8.82 -7.75
CA LEU A 360 31.84 -7.68 -8.52
C LEU A 360 31.00 -8.13 -9.72
N THR A 361 31.44 -9.17 -10.44
CA THR A 361 30.66 -9.79 -11.53
C THR A 361 29.33 -10.35 -10.99
N SER A 362 29.37 -11.05 -9.85
CA SER A 362 28.17 -11.59 -9.21
C SER A 362 27.19 -10.48 -8.80
N MET A 363 27.68 -9.38 -8.22
CA MET A 363 26.85 -8.23 -7.86
C MET A 363 26.19 -7.61 -9.09
N ALA A 364 26.97 -7.29 -10.13
CA ALA A 364 26.48 -6.66 -11.36
C ALA A 364 25.46 -7.53 -12.11
N THR A 365 25.75 -8.83 -12.25
CA THR A 365 24.85 -9.79 -12.90
C THR A 365 23.57 -10.00 -12.10
N SER A 366 23.65 -10.00 -10.76
CA SER A 366 22.45 -10.10 -9.91
C SER A 366 21.53 -8.90 -10.05
N THR A 367 22.07 -7.67 -10.11
CA THR A 367 21.28 -6.44 -10.25
C THR A 367 20.47 -6.42 -11.55
N ALA A 368 21.13 -6.71 -12.67
CA ALA A 368 20.48 -6.72 -13.99
C ALA A 368 19.46 -7.87 -14.12
N ARG A 369 19.72 -9.02 -13.47
CA ARG A 369 18.78 -10.15 -13.43
C ARG A 369 17.49 -9.75 -12.71
N VAL A 370 17.59 -9.19 -11.50
CA VAL A 370 16.43 -8.79 -10.69
C VAL A 370 15.64 -7.69 -11.40
N ASP A 371 16.29 -6.69 -11.98
CA ASP A 371 15.58 -5.62 -12.72
C ASP A 371 14.75 -6.16 -13.90
N ASN A 372 15.32 -7.08 -14.69
CA ASN A 372 14.60 -7.72 -15.80
C ASN A 372 13.44 -8.59 -15.31
N GLU A 373 13.61 -9.28 -14.19
CA GLU A 373 12.57 -10.11 -13.58
C GLU A 373 11.39 -9.25 -13.09
N MET A 374 11.66 -8.16 -12.37
CA MET A 374 10.64 -7.22 -11.89
C MET A 374 9.88 -6.55 -13.05
N LYS A 375 10.60 -6.13 -14.11
CA LYS A 375 9.96 -5.59 -15.33
C LYS A 375 9.00 -6.58 -15.98
N ARG A 376 9.36 -7.86 -16.03
CA ARG A 376 8.50 -8.92 -16.60
C ARG A 376 7.31 -9.23 -15.70
N MET A 377 7.53 -9.28 -14.40
CA MET A 377 6.48 -9.56 -13.42
C MET A 377 5.40 -8.47 -13.44
N TYR A 378 5.82 -7.20 -13.56
CA TYR A 378 4.94 -6.04 -13.41
C TYR A 378 4.56 -5.35 -14.73
N SER A 379 4.83 -5.96 -15.90
CA SER A 379 4.47 -5.35 -17.19
C SER A 379 2.96 -5.26 -17.42
N ASN A 380 2.22 -6.29 -16.99
CA ASN A 380 0.78 -6.46 -17.21
C ASN A 380 -0.04 -6.35 -15.92
N SER A 381 0.61 -6.01 -14.82
CA SER A 381 -0.06 -5.78 -13.54
C SER A 381 -0.51 -4.34 -13.41
N ASP A 382 -1.38 -4.10 -12.44
CA ASP A 382 -1.64 -2.75 -11.97
C ASP A 382 -0.35 -2.13 -11.40
N THR A 383 0.40 -2.82 -10.54
CA THR A 383 1.61 -2.30 -9.90
C THR A 383 2.61 -1.65 -10.88
N LYS A 384 3.07 -0.44 -10.55
CA LYS A 384 4.09 0.27 -11.35
C LYS A 384 5.48 0.11 -10.77
N TYR A 385 6.41 -0.34 -11.61
CA TYR A 385 7.81 -0.53 -11.26
C TYR A 385 8.66 0.56 -11.91
N TYR A 386 9.42 1.29 -11.09
CA TYR A 386 10.41 2.29 -11.53
C TYR A 386 11.80 1.82 -11.15
N ARG A 387 12.71 1.84 -12.13
CA ARG A 387 14.14 1.61 -11.91
C ARG A 387 14.89 2.88 -12.30
N PHE A 388 15.58 3.48 -11.33
CA PHE A 388 16.50 4.58 -11.57
C PHE A 388 17.91 4.08 -11.29
N ASP A 389 18.75 4.02 -12.32
CA ASP A 389 20.11 3.50 -12.21
C ASP A 389 21.00 4.25 -13.20
N VAL A 390 21.99 4.97 -12.68
CA VAL A 390 22.81 5.85 -13.51
C VAL A 390 23.80 5.01 -14.31
N ASP A 391 23.56 4.91 -15.61
CA ASP A 391 24.22 3.97 -16.52
C ASP A 391 25.52 4.50 -17.16
N ARG A 392 25.73 5.82 -17.17
CA ARG A 392 26.87 6.50 -17.82
C ARG A 392 27.82 7.12 -16.80
N GLY A 393 29.13 6.87 -16.97
CA GLY A 393 30.22 7.52 -16.21
C GLY A 393 30.40 7.02 -14.77
N LEU A 394 29.33 6.65 -14.06
CA LEU A 394 29.40 6.19 -12.67
C LEU A 394 30.10 4.83 -12.49
N ALA A 395 30.26 4.07 -13.57
CA ALA A 395 31.07 2.86 -13.59
C ALA A 395 32.59 3.13 -13.63
N ASP A 396 33.01 4.32 -14.10
CA ASP A 396 34.41 4.74 -14.14
C ASP A 396 34.85 5.38 -12.81
N VAL A 397 33.89 5.73 -11.93
CA VAL A 397 34.15 6.17 -10.57
C VAL A 397 34.44 4.95 -9.70
N SER A 398 35.70 4.81 -9.29
CA SER A 398 36.14 3.75 -8.39
C SER A 398 35.40 3.82 -7.05
N LEU A 399 35.12 2.65 -6.47
CA LEU A 399 34.57 2.49 -5.12
C LEU A 399 35.40 3.19 -4.02
N GLU A 400 36.62 3.62 -4.33
CA GLU A 400 37.64 4.18 -3.44
C GLU A 400 37.79 5.71 -3.54
N GLN A 401 37.21 6.34 -4.57
CA GLN A 401 37.45 7.75 -4.88
C GLN A 401 36.37 8.65 -4.27
N TRP A 402 36.47 8.90 -2.96
CA TRP A 402 35.69 9.93 -2.26
C TRP A 402 35.93 11.35 -2.84
N MET A 403 37.07 11.58 -3.51
CA MET A 403 37.47 12.86 -4.11
C MET A 403 36.69 13.25 -5.37
N LYS A 404 35.62 12.51 -5.70
CA LYS A 404 34.81 12.68 -6.92
C LYS A 404 33.32 12.83 -6.59
N GLU A 405 32.99 13.31 -5.39
CA GLU A 405 31.61 13.69 -5.02
C GLU A 405 30.98 14.59 -6.09
N ASP A 406 31.71 15.63 -6.52
CA ASP A 406 31.27 16.55 -7.58
C ASP A 406 31.04 15.84 -8.93
N GLU A 407 31.86 14.84 -9.27
CA GLU A 407 31.71 14.06 -10.50
C GLU A 407 30.50 13.12 -10.43
N MET A 408 30.29 12.45 -9.28
CA MET A 408 29.10 11.61 -9.09
C MET A 408 27.81 12.45 -9.08
N ALA A 409 27.84 13.63 -8.45
CA ALA A 409 26.71 14.55 -8.42
C ALA A 409 26.38 15.03 -9.83
N SER A 410 27.37 15.53 -10.59
CA SER A 410 27.16 16.00 -11.97
C SER A 410 26.67 14.90 -12.91
N LEU A 411 27.21 13.67 -12.81
CA LEU A 411 26.71 12.53 -13.60
C LEU A 411 25.28 12.15 -13.24
N THR A 412 24.91 12.23 -11.96
CA THR A 412 23.55 11.94 -11.49
C THR A 412 22.57 13.02 -11.93
N GLU A 413 22.94 14.30 -11.83
CA GLU A 413 22.16 15.42 -12.34
C GLU A 413 21.93 15.33 -13.85
N GLN A 414 22.97 14.97 -14.61
CA GLN A 414 22.85 14.75 -16.05
C GLN A 414 21.88 13.61 -16.36
N TYR A 415 21.92 12.52 -15.59
CA TYR A 415 20.99 11.40 -15.73
C TYR A 415 19.54 11.80 -15.41
N MET A 416 19.31 12.52 -14.31
CA MET A 416 17.97 12.97 -13.93
C MET A 416 17.40 14.04 -14.88
N SER A 417 18.28 14.80 -15.54
CA SER A 417 17.92 15.77 -16.58
C SER A 417 17.56 15.13 -17.93
N ASP A 418 17.74 13.81 -18.10
CA ASP A 418 17.32 13.12 -19.31
C ASP A 418 15.78 13.12 -19.44
N ILE A 419 15.27 13.33 -20.66
CA ILE A 419 13.83 13.50 -20.92
C ILE A 419 13.03 12.30 -20.42
N GLN A 420 13.57 11.09 -20.59
CA GLN A 420 12.92 9.87 -20.13
C GLN A 420 12.85 9.81 -18.60
N GLN A 421 13.92 10.21 -17.90
CA GLN A 421 13.98 10.19 -16.45
C GLN A 421 13.10 11.28 -15.83
N MET A 422 13.10 12.49 -16.40
CA MET A 422 12.18 13.55 -16.00
C MET A 422 10.71 13.12 -16.11
N THR A 423 10.36 12.43 -17.20
CA THR A 423 8.99 11.93 -17.41
C THR A 423 8.64 10.87 -16.36
N ASN A 424 9.55 9.93 -16.10
CA ASN A 424 9.36 8.88 -15.11
C ASN A 424 9.26 9.44 -13.69
N ALA A 425 10.10 10.41 -13.32
CA ALA A 425 10.11 11.05 -12.01
C ALA A 425 8.81 11.84 -11.76
N LYS A 426 8.31 12.53 -12.79
CA LYS A 426 7.02 13.23 -12.72
C LYS A 426 5.83 12.28 -12.59
N ASP A 427 5.75 11.23 -13.40
CA ASP A 427 4.69 10.20 -13.29
C ASP A 427 4.75 9.48 -11.94
N PHE A 428 5.95 9.22 -11.42
CA PHE A 428 6.15 8.71 -10.07
C PHE A 428 5.59 9.68 -9.01
N GLY A 429 5.96 10.96 -9.06
CA GLY A 429 5.49 11.98 -8.12
C GLY A 429 3.97 12.12 -8.12
N GLU A 430 3.34 12.14 -9.31
CA GLU A 430 1.90 12.23 -9.45
C GLU A 430 1.18 11.01 -8.85
N ARG A 431 1.68 9.80 -9.14
CA ARG A 431 1.11 8.57 -8.57
C ARG A 431 1.30 8.49 -7.06
N MET A 432 2.48 8.86 -6.57
CA MET A 432 2.79 8.84 -5.15
C MET A 432 1.86 9.79 -4.39
N ALA A 433 1.67 11.02 -4.89
CA ALA A 433 0.75 11.99 -4.31
C ALA A 433 -0.70 11.47 -4.35
N LYS A 434 -1.14 10.81 -5.43
CA LYS A 434 -2.48 10.21 -5.50
C LYS A 434 -2.69 9.05 -4.53
N LEU A 435 -1.69 8.17 -4.38
CA LEU A 435 -1.77 7.01 -3.47
C LEU A 435 -1.68 7.40 -2.00
N SER A 436 -0.93 8.46 -1.68
CA SER A 436 -0.81 8.99 -0.33
C SER A 436 -2.09 9.69 0.16
N ALA A 437 -3.06 9.95 -0.74
CA ALA A 437 -4.30 10.66 -0.43
C ALA A 437 -5.35 9.80 0.26
N LEU A 438 -6.16 10.41 1.13
CA LEU A 438 -7.53 9.94 1.28
C LEU A 438 -8.28 10.12 -0.06
N PRO A 439 -8.94 9.07 -0.59
CA PRO A 439 -9.74 9.23 -1.78
C PRO A 439 -10.86 10.22 -1.48
N PRO A 440 -11.02 11.29 -2.27
CA PRO A 440 -12.06 12.27 -2.01
C PRO A 440 -13.44 11.64 -2.27
N LYS A 441 -14.47 12.20 -1.64
CA LYS A 441 -15.86 11.89 -2.00
C LYS A 441 -16.09 12.46 -3.40
N PHE A 442 -16.65 11.65 -4.30
CA PHE A 442 -17.03 12.12 -5.63
C PHE A 442 -18.54 12.16 -5.75
N GLU A 443 -19.05 13.22 -6.36
CA GLU A 443 -20.44 13.33 -6.73
C GLU A 443 -20.56 13.50 -8.25
N ILE A 444 -21.51 12.79 -8.85
CA ILE A 444 -21.77 12.79 -10.28
C ILE A 444 -23.24 13.20 -10.45
N SER A 445 -23.47 14.40 -10.96
CA SER A 445 -24.82 14.89 -11.23
C SER A 445 -25.52 14.07 -12.30
N ALA A 446 -26.86 14.07 -12.27
CA ALA A 446 -27.67 13.46 -13.30
C ALA A 446 -27.34 14.01 -14.70
N THR A 447 -26.97 15.28 -14.83
CA THR A 447 -26.57 15.94 -16.10
C THR A 447 -25.44 15.23 -16.84
N HIS A 448 -24.57 14.53 -16.12
CA HIS A 448 -23.44 13.79 -16.70
C HIS A 448 -23.86 12.44 -17.30
N PHE A 449 -25.09 11.99 -17.06
CA PHE A 449 -25.63 10.75 -17.62
C PHE A 449 -26.24 11.01 -18.99
N ARG A 450 -25.85 10.20 -19.97
CA ARG A 450 -26.48 10.19 -21.29
C ARG A 450 -27.74 9.34 -21.25
N LEU A 451 -28.80 9.89 -21.82
CA LEU A 451 -30.07 9.24 -22.07
C LEU A 451 -30.01 8.45 -23.39
N GLY A 452 -30.53 7.23 -23.36
CA GLY A 452 -30.87 6.50 -24.57
C GLY A 452 -29.71 5.71 -25.20
N MET A 453 -30.10 4.86 -26.15
CA MET A 453 -29.24 3.82 -26.73
C MET A 453 -28.71 4.15 -28.12
N SER A 454 -29.34 5.09 -28.83
CA SER A 454 -29.14 5.30 -30.28
C SER A 454 -27.90 6.13 -30.65
N GLY A 455 -27.09 6.60 -29.69
CA GLY A 455 -25.88 7.38 -29.97
C GLY A 455 -26.13 8.73 -30.67
N ARG A 456 -27.40 9.14 -30.86
CA ARG A 456 -27.79 10.38 -31.53
C ARG A 456 -28.16 11.53 -30.59
N GLY A 457 -28.17 11.31 -29.27
CA GLY A 457 -28.47 12.36 -28.30
C GLY A 457 -29.86 13.00 -28.43
N LEU A 458 -30.79 12.37 -29.16
CA LEU A 458 -32.18 12.81 -29.17
C LEU A 458 -32.83 12.40 -27.85
N ILE A 459 -33.30 13.42 -27.12
CA ILE A 459 -34.25 13.29 -26.03
C ILE A 459 -35.52 12.68 -26.63
N ASP A 460 -35.64 11.36 -26.57
CA ASP A 460 -36.98 10.78 -26.57
C ASP A 460 -37.69 11.39 -25.36
N GLN A 461 -38.88 11.95 -25.57
CA GLN A 461 -39.71 12.60 -24.55
C GLN A 461 -40.03 11.69 -23.32
N SER A 462 -39.52 10.45 -23.32
CA SER A 462 -39.37 9.53 -22.19
C SER A 462 -38.89 10.16 -20.87
N PHE A 463 -37.87 11.03 -20.88
CA PHE A 463 -37.32 11.68 -19.70
C PHE A 463 -37.32 13.20 -19.84
N GLN A 464 -37.67 13.90 -18.76
CA GLN A 464 -37.59 15.35 -18.64
C GLN A 464 -36.52 15.73 -17.63
N LEU A 465 -35.65 16.69 -17.99
CA LEU A 465 -34.73 17.31 -17.05
C LEU A 465 -35.47 18.38 -16.25
N VAL A 466 -35.50 18.25 -14.94
CA VAL A 466 -36.12 19.19 -14.00
C VAL A 466 -35.02 19.76 -13.11
N GLN A 467 -34.93 21.07 -13.00
CA GLN A 467 -34.02 21.74 -12.08
C GLN A 467 -34.77 21.98 -10.77
N VAL A 468 -34.23 21.57 -9.63
CA VAL A 468 -34.83 21.69 -8.31
C VAL A 468 -33.96 22.55 -7.41
N ASP A 469 -34.59 23.43 -6.63
CA ASP A 469 -33.93 24.22 -5.60
C ASP A 469 -34.23 23.62 -4.21
N PHE A 470 -33.18 23.39 -3.41
CA PHE A 470 -33.29 22.80 -2.08
C PHE A 470 -33.93 23.71 -1.04
N LYS A 471 -33.90 25.03 -1.25
CA LYS A 471 -34.50 26.02 -0.34
C LYS A 471 -35.99 26.14 -0.53
N THR A 472 -36.43 26.28 -1.79
CA THR A 472 -37.85 26.48 -2.12
C THR A 472 -38.60 25.17 -2.28
N GLY A 473 -37.89 24.06 -2.52
CA GLY A 473 -38.50 22.76 -2.77
C GLY A 473 -39.18 22.66 -4.15
N MET A 474 -39.03 23.69 -4.99
CA MET A 474 -39.73 23.87 -6.26
C MET A 474 -38.74 23.84 -7.45
N PRO A 475 -39.26 23.74 -8.69
CA PRO A 475 -38.42 23.94 -9.86
C PRO A 475 -37.82 25.34 -9.89
N LEU A 476 -36.58 25.47 -10.39
CA LEU A 476 -35.89 26.76 -10.50
C LEU A 476 -36.77 27.82 -11.17
N GLY A 477 -36.87 29.01 -10.57
CA GLY A 477 -37.63 30.15 -11.12
C GLY A 477 -39.12 30.21 -10.74
N VAL A 478 -39.65 29.27 -9.96
CA VAL A 478 -41.03 29.34 -9.45
C VAL A 478 -41.08 30.06 -8.11
N VAL A 479 -41.60 31.29 -8.09
CA VAL A 479 -41.82 32.06 -6.86
C VAL A 479 -43.11 31.59 -6.19
N SER A 480 -43.01 30.98 -5.01
CA SER A 480 -44.18 30.56 -4.22
C SER A 480 -44.85 31.76 -3.54
N HIS A 481 -46.12 32.00 -3.82
CA HIS A 481 -46.95 32.93 -3.03
C HIS A 481 -47.46 32.23 -1.75
N LEU A 482 -47.71 33.00 -0.68
CA LEU A 482 -48.11 32.48 0.65
C LEU A 482 -49.40 31.62 0.61
N GLU A 483 -50.19 31.74 -0.45
CA GLU A 483 -51.45 31.02 -0.68
C GLU A 483 -51.26 29.60 -1.26
N ASP A 484 -50.08 29.29 -1.81
CA ASP A 484 -49.79 27.99 -2.45
C ASP A 484 -49.29 26.92 -1.47
N LEU A 485 -48.93 27.31 -0.23
CA LEU A 485 -48.41 26.44 0.84
C LEU A 485 -49.29 25.19 1.13
N PRO A 486 -50.64 25.24 1.13
CA PRO A 486 -51.48 24.06 1.34
C PRO A 486 -51.50 23.09 0.15
N ARG A 487 -51.28 23.60 -1.08
CA ARG A 487 -51.26 22.79 -2.33
C ARG A 487 -49.93 22.07 -2.54
N MET A 488 -48.87 22.45 -1.82
CA MET A 488 -47.53 21.85 -1.91
C MET A 488 -47.51 20.34 -1.61
N SER A 489 -48.40 19.86 -0.74
CA SER A 489 -48.50 18.42 -0.41
C SER A 489 -48.99 17.56 -1.59
N GLN A 490 -49.72 18.14 -2.56
CA GLN A 490 -50.27 17.42 -3.71
C GLN A 490 -49.20 17.12 -4.77
N PHE A 491 -48.28 18.08 -5.00
CA PHE A 491 -47.15 17.92 -5.92
C PHE A 491 -46.13 16.86 -5.47
N ARG A 492 -46.10 16.51 -4.17
CA ARG A 492 -45.22 15.46 -3.60
C ARG A 492 -45.42 14.09 -4.24
N THR A 493 -46.60 13.82 -4.77
CA THR A 493 -46.95 12.51 -5.30
C THR A 493 -46.66 12.34 -6.78
N SER A 494 -46.43 13.44 -7.51
CA SER A 494 -46.34 13.47 -8.97
C SER A 494 -45.02 14.02 -9.51
N SER A 495 -44.25 14.77 -8.72
CA SER A 495 -43.00 15.42 -9.15
C SER A 495 -41.87 15.27 -8.12
N PRO A 496 -40.60 15.29 -8.57
CA PRO A 496 -39.47 15.36 -7.66
C PRO A 496 -39.52 16.67 -6.87
N SER A 497 -39.73 16.59 -5.55
CA SER A 497 -39.64 17.75 -4.67
C SER A 497 -38.17 18.12 -4.43
N GLY A 498 -37.86 19.41 -4.29
CA GLY A 498 -36.56 19.85 -3.77
C GLY A 498 -36.38 19.59 -2.27
N GLU A 499 -37.44 19.19 -1.55
CA GLU A 499 -37.35 18.76 -0.14
C GLU A 499 -36.53 17.46 -0.02
N GLY A 500 -35.54 17.45 0.87
CA GLY A 500 -34.68 16.29 1.11
C GLY A 500 -35.43 15.14 1.79
N GLY A 501 -35.18 13.91 1.34
CA GLY A 501 -35.73 12.72 1.99
C GLY A 501 -35.06 12.45 3.34
N LEU A 502 -35.78 11.81 4.27
CA LEU A 502 -35.24 11.48 5.59
C LEU A 502 -34.76 10.02 5.60
N ALA A 503 -33.47 9.83 5.86
CA ALA A 503 -32.87 8.53 6.15
C ALA A 503 -32.25 8.53 7.54
N VAL A 504 -32.07 7.34 8.12
CA VAL A 504 -31.33 7.14 9.37
C VAL A 504 -29.92 6.72 8.99
N ASP A 505 -28.93 7.45 9.46
CA ASP A 505 -27.50 7.16 9.26
C ASP A 505 -27.08 5.93 10.09
N ASP A 506 -25.91 5.35 9.80
CA ASP A 506 -25.38 4.16 10.48
C ASP A 506 -25.20 4.36 12.01
N THR A 507 -25.22 5.63 12.45
CA THR A 507 -25.15 6.08 13.85
C THR A 507 -26.52 6.30 14.51
N GLY A 508 -27.63 6.00 13.83
CA GLY A 508 -28.99 6.21 14.32
C GLY A 508 -29.49 7.67 14.23
N ARG A 509 -28.75 8.57 13.58
CA ARG A 509 -29.13 9.98 13.40
C ARG A 509 -29.93 10.21 12.13
N LEU A 510 -30.93 11.09 12.17
CA LEU A 510 -31.69 11.47 10.98
C LEU A 510 -30.82 12.34 10.05
N LYS A 511 -30.60 11.86 8.83
CA LYS A 511 -29.89 12.53 7.73
C LYS A 511 -30.88 12.91 6.63
N LYS A 512 -30.80 14.16 6.16
CA LYS A 512 -31.53 14.60 4.96
C LYS A 512 -30.74 14.23 3.71
N ILE A 513 -31.39 13.59 2.76
CA ILE A 513 -30.85 13.19 1.46
C ILE A 513 -31.37 14.16 0.41
N TYR A 514 -30.47 14.83 -0.28
CA TYR A 514 -30.75 15.65 -1.46
C TYR A 514 -30.11 15.00 -2.69
N PRO A 515 -30.60 15.29 -3.92
CA PRO A 515 -29.89 14.94 -5.15
C PRO A 515 -28.51 15.62 -5.22
N VAL A 516 -27.66 15.20 -6.17
CA VAL A 516 -26.31 15.75 -6.30
C VAL A 516 -26.40 17.23 -6.66
N ALA A 517 -25.78 18.07 -5.83
CA ALA A 517 -25.88 19.51 -5.94
C ALA A 517 -25.01 20.06 -7.08
N GLU A 518 -25.57 20.97 -7.87
CA GLU A 518 -24.91 21.80 -8.87
C GLU A 518 -25.19 23.27 -8.57
N ASP A 519 -24.36 24.13 -9.14
CA ASP A 519 -24.53 25.59 -9.10
C ASP A 519 -25.08 25.98 -10.50
N LEU A 520 -26.42 25.92 -10.64
CA LEU A 520 -27.10 26.11 -11.93
C LEU A 520 -27.41 27.59 -12.19
N ASP A 521 -27.56 28.39 -11.14
CA ASP A 521 -27.78 29.84 -11.18
C ASP A 521 -26.47 30.67 -11.18
N HIS A 522 -25.32 30.02 -11.00
CA HIS A 522 -23.99 30.63 -11.00
C HIS A 522 -23.78 31.65 -9.86
N ASP A 523 -24.45 31.46 -8.73
CA ASP A 523 -24.31 32.29 -7.53
C ASP A 523 -23.11 31.88 -6.64
N GLY A 524 -22.44 30.78 -7.00
CA GLY A 524 -21.30 30.20 -6.29
C GLY A 524 -21.68 29.26 -5.15
N ARG A 525 -22.97 28.95 -4.96
CA ARG A 525 -23.50 28.02 -3.95
C ARG A 525 -24.12 26.81 -4.62
N ARG A 526 -23.78 25.62 -4.13
CA ARG A 526 -24.35 24.36 -4.62
C ARG A 526 -25.61 24.00 -3.84
N GLU A 527 -26.67 24.75 -4.06
CA GLU A 527 -27.97 24.56 -3.38
C GLU A 527 -29.09 24.13 -4.34
N GLU A 528 -28.73 23.79 -5.58
CA GLU A 528 -29.63 23.43 -6.65
C GLU A 528 -29.23 22.06 -7.21
N ALA A 529 -30.11 21.40 -7.95
CA ALA A 529 -29.76 20.18 -8.67
C ALA A 529 -30.57 20.02 -9.95
N ALA A 530 -29.97 19.45 -10.98
CA ALA A 530 -30.71 18.98 -12.14
C ALA A 530 -31.00 17.47 -11.99
N VAL A 531 -32.24 17.08 -12.19
CA VAL A 531 -32.70 15.69 -12.00
C VAL A 531 -33.46 15.20 -13.22
N TYR A 532 -33.30 13.93 -13.58
CA TYR A 532 -34.07 13.32 -14.65
C TYR A 532 -35.36 12.72 -14.09
N GLN A 533 -36.52 13.24 -14.53
CA GLN A 533 -37.82 12.67 -14.24
C GLN A 533 -38.27 11.76 -15.37
N CYS A 534 -38.62 10.51 -15.05
CA CYS A 534 -39.15 9.55 -16.01
C CYS A 534 -40.65 9.80 -16.21
N ILE A 535 -41.05 10.22 -17.42
CA ILE A 535 -42.45 10.50 -17.77
C ILE A 535 -43.10 9.27 -18.38
N LYS A 536 -42.50 8.71 -19.44
CA LYS A 536 -43.04 7.57 -20.19
C LYS A 536 -41.94 6.92 -21.00
N ALA A 537 -41.09 6.14 -20.35
CA ALA A 537 -40.01 5.44 -21.02
C ALA A 537 -40.48 4.07 -21.51
N ASP A 538 -40.32 3.80 -22.80
CA ASP A 538 -40.40 2.45 -23.38
C ASP A 538 -39.19 1.59 -22.98
N ASN A 539 -38.03 2.25 -22.81
CA ASN A 539 -36.80 1.63 -22.38
C ASN A 539 -35.97 2.57 -21.49
N ILE A 540 -35.41 2.02 -20.42
CA ILE A 540 -34.59 2.76 -19.46
C ILE A 540 -33.13 2.42 -19.71
N CYS A 541 -32.35 3.42 -20.12
CA CYS A 541 -30.89 3.32 -20.21
C CYS A 541 -30.26 4.68 -19.91
N LEU A 542 -29.68 4.82 -18.71
CA LEU A 542 -28.82 5.93 -18.32
C LEU A 542 -27.39 5.42 -18.21
N ARG A 543 -26.42 6.15 -18.78
CA ARG A 543 -25.01 5.75 -18.68
C ARG A 543 -24.06 6.93 -18.58
N THR A 544 -23.00 6.75 -17.80
CA THR A 544 -21.86 7.68 -17.77
C THR A 544 -20.58 6.95 -17.39
N ILE A 545 -19.45 7.56 -17.67
CA ILE A 545 -18.14 7.09 -17.24
C ILE A 545 -17.44 8.22 -16.49
N LYS A 546 -16.83 7.87 -15.34
CA LYS A 546 -15.96 8.78 -14.60
C LYS A 546 -14.56 8.20 -14.59
N THR A 547 -13.60 8.99 -15.08
CA THR A 547 -12.17 8.65 -15.09
C THR A 547 -11.41 9.52 -14.09
N GLY A 548 -10.22 9.06 -13.68
CA GLY A 548 -9.38 9.77 -12.72
C GLY A 548 -9.80 9.61 -11.26
N ILE A 549 -10.60 8.60 -10.94
CA ILE A 549 -10.91 8.22 -9.57
C ILE A 549 -9.66 7.55 -8.96
N PRO A 550 -9.17 7.97 -7.79
CA PRO A 550 -8.06 7.32 -7.11
C PRO A 550 -8.32 5.83 -6.85
N GLN A 551 -7.25 5.05 -6.74
CA GLN A 551 -7.37 3.63 -6.45
C GLN A 551 -7.92 3.41 -5.03
N GLY A 552 -8.87 2.49 -4.88
CA GLY A 552 -9.47 2.19 -3.59
C GLY A 552 -10.81 1.47 -3.70
N ARG A 553 -11.40 1.10 -2.55
CA ARG A 553 -12.77 0.60 -2.49
C ARG A 553 -13.72 1.74 -2.18
N TYR A 554 -14.82 1.83 -2.92
CA TYR A 554 -15.80 2.89 -2.79
C TYR A 554 -17.20 2.31 -2.55
N LYS A 555 -17.94 2.91 -1.63
CA LYS A 555 -19.37 2.72 -1.45
C LYS A 555 -20.08 3.60 -2.47
N VAL A 556 -20.96 3.01 -3.27
CA VAL A 556 -21.70 3.73 -4.32
C VAL A 556 -23.13 3.91 -3.86
N GLN A 557 -23.60 5.16 -3.88
CA GLN A 557 -24.96 5.53 -3.51
C GLN A 557 -25.65 6.18 -4.71
N PHE A 558 -26.68 5.53 -5.26
CA PHE A 558 -27.50 6.09 -6.32
C PHE A 558 -28.66 6.88 -5.69
N ILE A 559 -28.83 8.14 -6.09
CA ILE A 559 -29.87 9.00 -5.51
C ILE A 559 -31.11 8.96 -6.39
N VAL A 560 -32.22 8.51 -5.82
CA VAL A 560 -33.45 8.23 -6.56
C VAL A 560 -34.67 8.70 -5.76
N SER A 561 -35.76 9.04 -6.44
CA SER A 561 -37.04 9.30 -5.80
C SER A 561 -38.16 8.54 -6.53
N PHE A 562 -39.14 8.02 -5.78
CA PHE A 562 -40.26 7.23 -6.31
C PHE A 562 -41.59 7.95 -6.10
N HIS A 563 -42.37 8.03 -7.18
CA HIS A 563 -43.62 8.80 -7.27
C HIS A 563 -44.80 7.90 -7.63
N ASN A 564 -46.03 8.45 -7.65
CA ASN A 564 -47.18 7.78 -8.25
C ASN A 564 -46.90 7.54 -9.74
N SER A 565 -46.97 6.27 -10.13
CA SER A 565 -46.92 5.84 -11.52
C SER A 565 -48.33 5.89 -12.11
N SER A 566 -48.46 6.45 -13.32
CA SER A 566 -49.70 6.41 -14.12
C SER A 566 -49.71 5.24 -15.11
N HIS A 567 -48.54 4.68 -15.40
CA HIS A 567 -48.33 3.51 -16.24
C HIS A 567 -47.84 2.31 -15.39
N THR A 568 -46.70 1.73 -15.78
CA THR A 568 -46.08 0.62 -15.06
C THR A 568 -45.11 1.16 -14.03
N PRO A 569 -45.21 0.74 -12.75
CA PRO A 569 -44.28 1.18 -11.73
C PRO A 569 -42.84 0.71 -12.06
N PRO A 570 -41.82 1.44 -11.60
CA PRO A 570 -40.41 1.18 -11.88
C PRO A 570 -39.87 -0.01 -11.07
N ARG A 571 -40.46 -1.19 -11.28
CA ARG A 571 -40.04 -2.46 -10.71
C ARG A 571 -38.89 -3.04 -11.53
N ASP A 572 -37.95 -3.70 -10.87
CA ASP A 572 -36.81 -4.39 -11.49
C ASP A 572 -35.87 -3.46 -12.28
N VAL A 573 -35.78 -2.19 -11.88
CA VAL A 573 -34.71 -1.29 -12.35
C VAL A 573 -33.40 -1.72 -11.67
N ILE A 574 -32.34 -1.85 -12.45
CA ILE A 574 -31.02 -2.29 -12.03
C ILE A 574 -30.06 -1.11 -12.13
N PHE A 575 -29.40 -0.82 -11.02
CA PHE A 575 -28.33 0.17 -10.91
C PHE A 575 -27.01 -0.57 -10.87
N SER A 576 -26.15 -0.35 -11.85
CA SER A 576 -24.89 -1.07 -12.04
C SER A 576 -23.71 -0.12 -12.04
N VAL A 577 -22.63 -0.51 -11.36
CA VAL A 577 -21.34 0.22 -11.34
C VAL A 577 -20.19 -0.77 -11.38
N GLY A 578 -19.19 -0.52 -12.22
CA GLY A 578 -18.02 -1.38 -12.30
C GLY A 578 -16.99 -0.92 -13.30
N LYS A 579 -15.95 -1.74 -13.49
CA LYS A 579 -14.93 -1.49 -14.51
C LYS A 579 -15.52 -1.68 -15.91
N PRO A 580 -15.46 -0.66 -16.79
CA PRO A 580 -15.95 -0.80 -18.16
C PRO A 580 -15.00 -1.70 -18.98
N PHE A 581 -15.54 -2.51 -19.90
CA PHE A 581 -14.71 -3.28 -20.85
C PHE A 581 -13.89 -2.37 -21.78
N ASP A 582 -14.46 -1.24 -22.17
CA ASP A 582 -13.80 -0.20 -22.97
C ASP A 582 -14.28 1.17 -22.51
N ALA A 583 -13.37 1.94 -21.91
CA ALA A 583 -13.67 3.26 -21.37
C ALA A 583 -14.02 4.29 -22.47
N SER A 584 -13.46 4.14 -23.67
CA SER A 584 -13.63 5.11 -24.76
C SER A 584 -15.01 5.03 -25.41
N THR A 585 -15.54 3.81 -25.56
CA THR A 585 -16.82 3.56 -26.23
C THR A 585 -17.99 3.37 -25.26
N PHE A 586 -17.74 3.29 -23.95
CA PHE A 586 -18.78 2.99 -22.94
C PHE A 586 -20.06 3.83 -23.09
N THR A 587 -19.92 5.14 -23.33
CA THR A 587 -21.05 6.09 -23.40
C THR A 587 -21.70 6.20 -24.78
N THR A 588 -21.11 5.61 -25.82
CA THR A 588 -21.58 5.73 -27.22
C THR A 588 -21.96 4.38 -27.83
N ARG A 589 -21.40 3.27 -27.34
CA ARG A 589 -21.62 1.92 -27.86
C ARG A 589 -23.11 1.58 -27.92
N TYR A 590 -23.57 1.18 -29.10
CA TYR A 590 -24.93 0.68 -29.27
C TYR A 590 -25.02 -0.74 -28.71
N VAL A 591 -26.10 -1.02 -27.96
CA VAL A 591 -26.40 -2.35 -27.44
C VAL A 591 -27.81 -2.67 -27.92
N ASP A 592 -28.04 -3.83 -28.55
CA ASP A 592 -29.40 -4.22 -28.95
C ASP A 592 -30.11 -4.89 -27.77
N VAL A 593 -31.13 -4.24 -27.21
CA VAL A 593 -31.89 -4.76 -26.06
C VAL A 593 -32.77 -5.95 -26.39
N LYS A 594 -33.08 -6.19 -27.67
CA LYS A 594 -33.81 -7.39 -28.09
C LYS A 594 -32.95 -8.64 -27.94
N ILE A 595 -31.62 -8.48 -28.06
CA ILE A 595 -30.64 -9.55 -27.91
C ILE A 595 -30.11 -9.60 -26.47
N ALA A 596 -29.63 -8.46 -25.96
CA ALA A 596 -29.06 -8.33 -24.64
C ALA A 596 -30.03 -7.58 -23.71
N GLN A 597 -30.82 -8.35 -22.98
CA GLN A 597 -31.85 -7.83 -22.07
C GLN A 597 -31.27 -7.01 -20.89
N ASP A 598 -29.99 -7.19 -20.58
CA ASP A 598 -29.27 -6.45 -19.54
C ASP A 598 -28.02 -5.77 -20.11
N VAL A 599 -28.11 -4.47 -20.33
CA VAL A 599 -27.04 -3.62 -20.87
C VAL A 599 -25.79 -3.63 -19.96
N GLY A 600 -25.98 -3.70 -18.64
CA GLY A 600 -24.87 -3.71 -17.68
C GLY A 600 -23.93 -4.90 -17.87
N SER A 601 -24.48 -6.06 -18.23
CA SER A 601 -23.71 -7.30 -18.48
C SER A 601 -22.83 -7.25 -19.73
N VAL A 602 -23.13 -6.36 -20.68
CA VAL A 602 -22.39 -6.22 -21.93
C VAL A 602 -21.27 -5.19 -21.80
N LEU A 603 -21.47 -4.16 -20.97
CA LEU A 603 -20.58 -3.00 -20.91
C LEU A 603 -19.62 -3.01 -19.72
N LEU A 604 -19.97 -3.71 -18.63
CA LEU A 604 -19.19 -3.78 -17.40
C LEU A 604 -18.64 -5.19 -17.17
N HIS A 605 -17.49 -5.26 -16.50
CA HIS A 605 -16.93 -6.53 -16.06
C HIS A 605 -17.87 -7.29 -15.09
N PRO A 606 -17.69 -8.62 -14.95
CA PRO A 606 -18.53 -9.46 -14.08
C PRO A 606 -18.50 -9.11 -12.60
N ASP A 607 -17.46 -8.40 -12.14
CA ASP A 607 -17.27 -7.92 -10.76
C ASP A 607 -18.07 -6.64 -10.44
N ALA A 608 -18.87 -6.15 -11.39
CA ALA A 608 -19.69 -4.96 -11.20
C ALA A 608 -20.74 -5.14 -10.09
N VAL A 609 -20.86 -4.12 -9.24
CA VAL A 609 -21.89 -4.05 -8.19
C VAL A 609 -23.22 -3.73 -8.85
N ARG A 610 -24.25 -4.50 -8.52
CA ARG A 610 -25.60 -4.34 -9.08
C ARG A 610 -26.64 -4.29 -7.97
N VAL A 611 -27.47 -3.27 -8.00
CA VAL A 611 -28.58 -3.10 -7.04
C VAL A 611 -29.90 -3.12 -7.79
N ARG A 612 -30.75 -4.10 -7.49
CA ARG A 612 -32.08 -4.20 -8.08
C ARG A 612 -33.12 -3.58 -7.16
N VAL A 613 -33.98 -2.72 -7.72
CA VAL A 613 -35.15 -2.19 -7.03
C VAL A 613 -36.34 -3.10 -7.28
N GLY A 614 -36.68 -3.94 -6.30
CA GLY A 614 -37.87 -4.79 -6.34
C GLY A 614 -39.17 -4.06 -5.97
N ARG A 615 -40.29 -4.75 -6.11
CA ARG A 615 -41.64 -4.25 -5.79
C ARG A 615 -41.78 -3.71 -4.37
N ARG A 616 -41.25 -4.42 -3.37
CA ARG A 616 -41.34 -4.05 -1.95
C ARG A 616 -40.66 -2.70 -1.67
N ARG A 617 -39.45 -2.50 -2.23
CA ARG A 617 -38.68 -1.26 -2.07
C ARG A 617 -39.40 -0.07 -2.72
N TYR A 618 -40.01 -0.26 -3.88
CA TYR A 618 -40.83 0.79 -4.49
C TYR A 618 -42.04 1.15 -3.61
N GLU A 619 -42.83 0.17 -3.17
CA GLU A 619 -44.04 0.42 -2.35
C GLU A 619 -43.72 1.08 -1.00
N GLU A 620 -42.57 0.76 -0.40
CA GLU A 620 -42.13 1.32 0.87
C GLU A 620 -41.67 2.78 0.78
N TYR A 621 -40.99 3.16 -0.30
CA TYR A 621 -40.37 4.49 -0.45
C TYR A 621 -41.14 5.46 -1.37
N LYS A 622 -42.24 5.00 -1.97
CA LYS A 622 -43.12 5.82 -2.79
C LYS A 622 -43.64 7.03 -2.00
N GLY A 623 -43.38 8.24 -2.50
CA GLY A 623 -43.84 9.50 -1.90
C GLY A 623 -43.10 9.92 -0.62
N LYS A 624 -41.97 9.27 -0.27
CA LYS A 624 -41.14 9.63 0.90
C LYS A 624 -39.97 10.57 0.59
N GLY A 625 -39.89 11.10 -0.64
CA GLY A 625 -38.82 12.00 -1.07
C GLY A 625 -37.63 11.27 -1.72
N TRP A 626 -36.43 11.81 -1.52
CA TRP A 626 -35.17 11.26 -2.08
C TRP A 626 -34.59 10.15 -1.19
N LEU A 627 -34.06 9.10 -1.82
CA LEU A 627 -33.40 7.98 -1.15
C LEU A 627 -32.03 7.68 -1.76
N GLU A 628 -31.13 7.15 -0.93
CA GLU A 628 -29.83 6.60 -1.33
C GLU A 628 -29.99 5.09 -1.52
N ILE A 629 -29.85 4.61 -2.76
CA ILE A 629 -29.80 3.18 -3.09
C ILE A 629 -28.35 2.75 -3.08
N GLU A 630 -28.03 1.85 -2.17
CA GLU A 630 -26.67 1.34 -1.97
C GLU A 630 -26.59 -0.14 -2.29
N GLY A 631 -25.41 -0.59 -2.70
CA GLY A 631 -25.08 -2.02 -2.80
C GLY A 631 -24.44 -2.52 -1.51
N ASP A 632 -24.64 -3.80 -1.21
CA ASP A 632 -24.09 -4.45 -0.01
C ASP A 632 -22.55 -4.57 -0.06
N ILE A 633 -21.98 -4.44 -1.25
CA ILE A 633 -20.54 -4.56 -1.53
C ILE A 633 -20.08 -3.28 -2.21
N GLY A 634 -18.95 -2.71 -1.78
CA GLY A 634 -18.36 -1.57 -2.48
C GLY A 634 -17.51 -1.97 -3.69
N VAL A 635 -17.43 -1.06 -4.66
CA VAL A 635 -16.71 -1.23 -5.92
C VAL A 635 -15.22 -0.95 -5.75
N SER A 636 -14.39 -1.82 -6.34
CA SER A 636 -12.94 -1.61 -6.40
C SER A 636 -12.57 -0.78 -7.63
N VAL A 637 -11.80 0.28 -7.43
CA VAL A 637 -11.24 1.11 -8.49
C VAL A 637 -9.77 0.75 -8.65
N GLY A 638 -9.36 0.40 -9.87
CA GLY A 638 -7.97 0.11 -10.22
C GLY A 638 -7.15 1.37 -10.54
N LEU A 639 -5.94 1.21 -11.05
CA LEU A 639 -5.06 2.34 -11.41
C LEU A 639 -5.49 3.09 -12.68
N ASP A 640 -6.29 2.46 -13.51
CA ASP A 640 -7.00 3.10 -14.62
C ASP A 640 -7.97 4.18 -14.13
N GLY A 641 -8.43 4.07 -12.88
CA GLY A 641 -9.24 5.08 -12.22
C GLY A 641 -10.57 5.32 -12.91
N ALA A 642 -11.08 4.31 -13.63
CA ALA A 642 -12.25 4.41 -14.49
C ALA A 642 -13.41 3.56 -13.96
N LEU A 643 -14.56 4.19 -13.69
CA LEU A 643 -15.81 3.51 -13.36
C LEU A 643 -16.89 3.87 -14.36
N GLY A 644 -17.55 2.83 -14.88
CA GLY A 644 -18.76 2.94 -15.68
C GLY A 644 -20.00 2.80 -14.80
N PHE A 645 -20.99 3.66 -15.01
CA PHE A 645 -22.28 3.65 -14.33
C PHE A 645 -23.37 3.40 -15.35
N CYS A 646 -24.30 2.49 -15.05
CA CYS A 646 -25.42 2.16 -15.90
C CYS A 646 -26.69 1.96 -15.07
N VAL A 647 -27.79 2.57 -15.48
CA VAL A 647 -29.13 2.30 -14.93
C VAL A 647 -29.99 1.77 -16.06
N ASN A 648 -30.53 0.56 -15.88
CA ASN A 648 -31.30 -0.10 -16.92
C ASN A 648 -32.45 -0.93 -16.36
N LYS A 649 -33.43 -1.20 -17.21
CA LYS A 649 -34.52 -2.15 -16.95
C LYS A 649 -34.60 -3.12 -18.14
N ARG A 650 -35.02 -4.36 -17.87
CA ARG A 650 -35.32 -5.34 -18.92
C ARG A 650 -36.37 -4.74 -19.89
N PHE A 651 -36.06 -4.76 -21.17
CA PHE A 651 -36.96 -4.28 -22.22
C PHE A 651 -38.15 -5.25 -22.40
N GLU A 652 -39.36 -4.70 -22.42
CA GLU A 652 -40.60 -5.44 -22.66
C GLU A 652 -41.46 -4.65 -23.65
N GLU A 653 -41.85 -5.30 -24.75
CA GLU A 653 -42.58 -4.64 -25.82
C GLU A 653 -43.99 -4.23 -25.35
N GLY A 654 -44.35 -2.96 -25.55
CA GLY A 654 -45.65 -2.41 -25.15
C GLY A 654 -45.76 -1.99 -23.68
N VAL A 655 -44.69 -2.08 -22.89
CA VAL A 655 -44.68 -1.68 -21.48
C VAL A 655 -44.01 -0.32 -21.32
N PHE A 656 -44.74 0.65 -20.78
CA PHE A 656 -44.20 1.97 -20.45
C PHE A 656 -43.95 2.11 -18.95
N VAL A 657 -42.80 2.65 -18.58
CA VAL A 657 -42.39 2.86 -17.20
C VAL A 657 -42.34 4.35 -16.86
N ASP A 658 -42.88 4.70 -15.70
CA ASP A 658 -42.91 6.07 -15.18
C ASP A 658 -42.80 6.09 -13.64
N GLY A 659 -42.97 7.26 -13.03
CA GLY A 659 -43.11 7.37 -11.57
C GLY A 659 -41.80 7.26 -10.79
N TRP A 660 -40.68 7.72 -11.37
CA TRP A 660 -39.41 7.87 -10.64
C TRP A 660 -38.55 9.01 -11.19
N SER A 661 -37.61 9.47 -10.36
CA SER A 661 -36.63 10.49 -10.71
C SER A 661 -35.22 10.06 -10.30
N PHE A 662 -34.23 10.43 -11.10
CA PHE A 662 -32.81 10.16 -10.88
C PHE A 662 -32.05 11.44 -10.57
N GLY A 663 -31.36 11.46 -9.43
CA GLY A 663 -30.67 12.63 -8.88
C GLY A 663 -29.14 12.56 -8.90
N GLY A 664 -28.55 11.53 -9.51
CA GLY A 664 -27.10 11.35 -9.60
C GLY A 664 -26.54 10.25 -8.71
N VAL A 665 -25.21 10.27 -8.54
CA VAL A 665 -24.46 9.23 -7.81
C VAL A 665 -23.44 9.87 -6.88
N ARG A 666 -23.33 9.34 -5.66
CA ARG A 666 -22.23 9.63 -4.72
C ARG A 666 -21.33 8.42 -4.58
N LEU A 667 -20.03 8.67 -4.63
CA LEU A 667 -18.98 7.71 -4.32
C LEU A 667 -18.32 8.12 -3.02
N GLN A 668 -18.43 7.27 -2.01
CA GLN A 668 -17.74 7.47 -0.73
C GLN A 668 -16.61 6.46 -0.59
N PRO A 669 -15.39 6.88 -0.22
CA PRO A 669 -14.31 5.93 0.05
C PRO A 669 -14.67 5.04 1.25
N MET A 670 -14.39 3.74 1.14
CA MET A 670 -14.52 2.81 2.25
C MET A 670 -13.16 2.57 2.89
N PHE A 671 -13.04 2.95 4.16
CA PHE A 671 -11.87 2.69 4.99
C PHE A 671 -12.18 1.49 5.89
N GLY A 672 -11.40 0.41 5.72
CA GLY A 672 -11.54 -0.90 6.34
C GLY A 672 -12.44 -1.01 7.58
N ALA A 673 -13.60 -1.64 7.41
CA ALA A 673 -13.96 -2.77 8.25
C ALA A 673 -13.83 -4.00 7.35
N GLY A 674 -13.07 -5.00 7.79
CA GLY A 674 -13.01 -6.30 7.12
C GLY A 674 -14.41 -6.87 6.96
N ASP A 675 -14.57 -7.75 5.98
CA ASP A 675 -15.81 -8.40 5.59
C ASP A 675 -16.58 -8.97 6.81
N ALA A 676 -17.40 -8.14 7.45
CA ALA A 676 -18.54 -8.60 8.21
C ALA A 676 -19.60 -8.93 7.16
N VAL A 677 -19.43 -10.10 6.54
CA VAL A 677 -20.53 -10.79 5.86
C VAL A 677 -21.63 -10.94 6.89
N GLY A 678 -22.62 -10.05 6.82
CA GLY A 678 -23.87 -10.19 7.56
C GLY A 678 -24.60 -11.41 7.02
N THR A 679 -24.29 -12.58 7.58
CA THR A 679 -25.27 -13.65 7.68
C THR A 679 -26.26 -13.23 8.76
N GLY A 680 -27.33 -12.57 8.33
CA GLY A 680 -28.54 -12.30 9.12
C GLY A 680 -29.75 -12.74 8.32
#